data_AF-A0A243RSR1-F1
#
_entry.id   AF-A0A243RSR1-F1
#
_cell.length_a   1.000
_cell.length_b   1.000
_cell.length_c   1.000
_cell.angle_alpha   90.00
_cell.angle_beta   90.00
_cell.angle_gamma   90.00
#
_symmetry.space_group_name_H-M   'P 1'
#
loop_
_entity.id
_entity.type
_entity.pdbx_description
1 polymer ?
#
loop_
_entity_poly.entity_id
_entity_poly.type
_entity_poly.pdbx_seq_one_letter_code
_entity_poly.pdbx_strand_id
1 'polypeptide(L)'
;MPHSEPHRPSHPSHPSWTRKSFLRGMAAVGAAPLLPAAVLPAGTAEAAPSTRPDFALLRNGTPADVFVDAADDPAVIRAAGDLVADVERVGGVGPRLLHTVPRRAELLVMVGTIGASPVIDRLVRRRRLDVSRVEGRWEASVTQVVDRPLPGVDRALVIAGSDRRGTVYGVYDTSERIGVSPWYWWADVPVVRRDTVTVPAGPFVRHEPAVRYRGIFINDEQNLTTWSHRTQEPDKNIGPRTYERVFELLLRLKANYLWPAMHPYSDFFNKHRENPELADRYGIVVGSSHPEAMLRNGVHEWEPWAEEHRNPDGTLPLYDYTVNPAVISDYWRARARQNAGYESSWTIGMRGLHDSALETKYATTIPEKVAVMNDIITDQRRILAEEVGEAAAPQIFIPYKEVLELYNAGVQVPDDVTLIWPDDNHGNMRQLPNDAERRRSGGNGIYYHLSYWGRPRSYLWLDTTQLSKVWQELRRVHDHQADRMWIFNVGDIKSIETGLSFCLDMAWDVDRWGPENVGDFLVEWAGRQFGRRHGPEIAAIRTEYYRLAAERRPEFIDKAIFSTVHHGDEAERRMSAYEQLLDRVRKLGAKLPEPYRDAFYELVEYPVHGAYLMNLKYYWADRNALAVRQGRGAGTNRFADLAEAAHAEEQAITRRYNAEIAGGKWDGIVNPYPSQIPKAPGRPAVTRVPRQEISGLGLAAEGNETGASRPLSFSSYTRDHRFVDVFNTGFLPLQWQAEPSHPWIRLSTAGGELTDQTRVWVEIDWPRAPEGTHHPTLTFTGAGTTAEVPLRVVNDGEQARHRTRGFVEAHGYVSIDAAHFDRQVARGGARWRVVRGLGRRTAAVEAVPTTAPPITEDLPTRSPELRYRVRFTSTGTFPVTVFRLPSLDERGKRRLAIALDDQPPALLSGQAIATGNRGDAWARNVEEGIEKLTARVTVAEPGEHVLRVFMTDPAIAVDQIVIDTGGLPASYLAPPESYHRVFNPDPAVAPGVEAPDQ
;
A
#
# COMPACT_ATOMS: atom_id res chain seq x y z
N MET A 1 -47.40 49.89 51.83
CA MET A 1 -48.59 50.49 51.16
C MET A 1 -48.20 51.87 50.66
N PRO A 2 -48.75 52.39 49.55
CA PRO A 2 -49.32 51.69 48.38
C PRO A 2 -48.68 52.15 47.03
N HIS A 3 -48.84 51.32 45.97
CA HIS A 3 -49.06 51.63 44.53
C HIS A 3 -48.26 52.76 43.79
N SER A 4 -47.91 52.68 42.49
CA SER A 4 -48.25 51.74 41.40
C SER A 4 -47.26 51.84 40.20
N GLU A 5 -47.21 50.77 39.40
CA GLU A 5 -46.65 50.65 38.02
C GLU A 5 -47.48 51.46 36.97
N PRO A 6 -47.18 51.53 35.63
CA PRO A 6 -46.61 50.46 34.76
C PRO A 6 -45.70 50.83 33.54
N HIS A 7 -45.25 49.76 32.85
CA HIS A 7 -44.95 49.57 31.41
C HIS A 7 -43.52 49.20 30.95
N ARG A 8 -43.45 48.07 30.20
CA ARG A 8 -42.37 47.52 29.35
C ARG A 8 -42.79 47.63 27.87
N PRO A 9 -41.87 47.73 26.88
CA PRO A 9 -41.19 46.58 26.22
C PRO A 9 -39.70 46.85 25.81
N SER A 10 -38.87 45.93 25.25
CA SER A 10 -38.77 44.45 25.32
C SER A 10 -37.48 43.92 24.63
N HIS A 11 -36.83 42.88 25.21
CA HIS A 11 -35.93 41.91 24.52
C HIS A 11 -34.57 42.40 23.93
N PRO A 12 -33.61 41.50 23.58
CA PRO A 12 -32.46 41.18 24.45
C PRO A 12 -31.11 41.36 23.69
N SER A 13 -29.91 40.88 24.07
CA SER A 13 -29.46 39.89 25.06
C SER A 13 -28.04 40.23 25.57
N HIS A 14 -27.75 39.89 26.83
CA HIS A 14 -26.44 40.11 27.48
C HIS A 14 -25.52 38.87 27.40
N PRO A 15 -24.22 39.01 27.70
CA PRO A 15 -23.21 38.00 27.40
C PRO A 15 -22.73 37.21 28.64
N SER A 16 -22.16 36.02 28.38
CA SER A 16 -20.86 35.53 28.88
C SER A 16 -20.45 35.56 30.38
N TRP A 17 -19.79 34.46 30.84
CA TRP A 17 -18.70 34.30 31.87
C TRP A 17 -18.90 33.30 33.04
N THR A 18 -18.03 32.27 33.03
CA THR A 18 -17.23 31.72 34.17
C THR A 18 -17.80 30.72 35.20
N ARG A 19 -16.87 30.18 36.02
CA ARG A 19 -16.79 28.85 36.66
C ARG A 19 -16.74 28.94 38.20
N LYS A 20 -17.13 27.83 38.86
CA LYS A 20 -16.91 27.45 40.29
C LYS A 20 -17.74 28.28 41.31
N SER A 21 -18.24 27.74 42.42
CA SER A 21 -18.28 26.36 42.96
C SER A 21 -19.12 26.31 44.25
N PHE A 22 -19.87 25.24 44.54
CA PHE A 22 -19.91 24.58 45.88
C PHE A 22 -20.67 23.24 45.88
N LEU A 23 -20.31 22.34 46.81
CA LEU A 23 -20.89 21.00 46.99
C LEU A 23 -22.16 21.00 47.84
N ARG A 24 -23.08 20.05 47.55
CA ARG A 24 -23.81 19.22 48.56
C ARG A 24 -24.70 18.14 47.91
N GLY A 25 -24.78 16.97 48.53
CA GLY A 25 -25.90 16.02 48.37
C GLY A 25 -25.61 14.73 47.59
N MET A 26 -25.32 13.64 48.32
CA MET A 26 -25.39 12.26 47.78
C MET A 26 -26.84 11.79 47.69
N ALA A 27 -27.21 11.08 46.61
CA ALA A 27 -28.10 9.91 46.66
C ALA A 27 -28.11 9.17 45.31
N ALA A 28 -28.18 7.84 45.37
CA ALA A 28 -28.02 6.89 44.28
C ALA A 28 -29.04 6.99 43.12
N VAL A 29 -28.55 6.87 41.88
CA VAL A 29 -29.21 6.18 40.75
C VAL A 29 -28.12 5.37 40.02
N GLY A 30 -28.46 4.18 39.52
CA GLY A 30 -27.51 3.16 39.06
C GLY A 30 -26.73 3.50 37.79
N ALA A 31 -25.60 2.81 37.63
CA ALA A 31 -24.79 2.86 36.42
C ALA A 31 -25.52 2.18 35.25
N ALA A 32 -26.10 2.99 34.36
CA ALA A 32 -26.41 2.56 33.00
C ALA A 32 -25.14 2.72 32.14
N PRO A 33 -24.66 1.69 31.44
CA PRO A 33 -23.62 1.87 30.44
C PRO A 33 -24.23 2.69 29.29
N LEU A 34 -23.74 3.91 29.10
CA LEU A 34 -24.00 4.69 27.90
C LEU A 34 -23.37 3.96 26.71
N LEU A 35 -24.18 3.17 26.01
CA LEU A 35 -23.86 2.64 24.69
C LEU A 35 -23.58 3.84 23.77
N PRO A 36 -22.36 3.98 23.20
CA PRO A 36 -22.18 4.87 22.08
C PRO A 36 -22.98 4.28 20.92
N ALA A 37 -23.89 5.06 20.34
CA ALA A 37 -24.47 4.72 19.05
C ALA A 37 -23.32 4.69 18.03
N ALA A 38 -22.88 3.49 17.66
CA ALA A 38 -21.82 3.33 16.69
C ALA A 38 -22.31 3.82 15.32
N VAL A 39 -21.59 4.76 14.73
CA VAL A 39 -21.67 4.99 13.28
C VAL A 39 -21.18 3.70 12.64
N LEU A 40 -22.09 2.96 12.02
CA LEU A 40 -21.75 1.83 11.16
C LEU A 40 -21.13 2.41 9.88
N PRO A 41 -19.91 2.01 9.48
CA PRO A 41 -19.38 2.41 8.20
C PRO A 41 -20.24 1.79 7.08
N ALA A 42 -20.67 2.61 6.14
CA ALA A 42 -21.47 2.16 5.02
C ALA A 42 -20.60 1.36 4.05
N GLY A 43 -20.94 0.09 3.80
CA GLY A 43 -20.25 -0.73 2.80
C GLY A 43 -20.22 -2.23 3.10
N THR A 44 -20.23 -2.65 4.37
CA THR A 44 -20.46 -4.06 4.67
C THR A 44 -21.92 -4.43 4.42
N ALA A 45 -22.18 -5.46 3.62
CA ALA A 45 -23.53 -5.97 3.45
C ALA A 45 -24.05 -6.51 4.79
N GLU A 46 -25.12 -5.89 5.31
CA GLU A 46 -25.74 -6.25 6.58
C GLU A 46 -26.87 -7.26 6.38
N ALA A 47 -27.20 -8.00 7.44
CA ALA A 47 -28.40 -8.84 7.44
C ALA A 47 -29.65 -7.96 7.34
N ALA A 48 -30.62 -8.33 6.50
CA ALA A 48 -31.82 -7.52 6.34
C ALA A 48 -32.60 -7.36 7.67
N PRO A 49 -33.21 -6.20 7.96
CA PRO A 49 -33.97 -5.99 9.19
C PRO A 49 -35.05 -7.07 9.39
N SER A 50 -35.14 -7.63 10.59
CA SER A 50 -36.06 -8.71 10.92
C SER A 50 -36.71 -8.46 12.28
N THR A 51 -38.01 -8.74 12.39
CA THR A 51 -38.75 -8.72 13.66
C THR A 51 -38.69 -10.05 14.42
N ARG A 52 -37.97 -11.03 13.88
CA ARG A 52 -37.78 -12.35 14.52
C ARG A 52 -36.59 -12.32 15.47
N PRO A 53 -36.61 -13.10 16.57
CA PRO A 53 -35.48 -13.18 17.49
C PRO A 53 -34.26 -13.79 16.82
N ASP A 54 -33.08 -13.29 17.15
CA ASP A 54 -31.80 -13.80 16.67
C ASP A 54 -31.61 -15.30 16.95
N PHE A 55 -30.69 -15.92 16.21
CA PHE A 55 -30.27 -17.30 16.43
C PHE A 55 -29.07 -17.33 17.37
N ALA A 56 -29.16 -18.04 18.49
CA ALA A 56 -28.03 -18.20 19.40
C ALA A 56 -27.10 -19.32 18.90
N LEU A 57 -26.01 -18.94 18.24
CA LEU A 57 -24.95 -19.89 17.84
C LEU A 57 -24.23 -20.45 19.06
N LEU A 58 -24.08 -19.61 20.09
CA LEU A 58 -23.58 -19.98 21.41
C LEU A 58 -24.49 -19.33 22.47
N ARG A 59 -24.94 -20.10 23.46
CA ARG A 59 -25.77 -19.62 24.58
C ARG A 59 -25.25 -20.17 25.89
N ASN A 60 -24.80 -19.31 26.79
CA ASN A 60 -24.22 -19.68 28.09
C ASN A 60 -23.16 -20.80 27.99
N GLY A 61 -22.21 -20.66 27.06
CA GLY A 61 -21.16 -21.65 26.80
C GLY A 61 -21.60 -22.92 26.05
N THR A 62 -22.90 -23.07 25.72
CA THR A 62 -23.41 -24.21 24.95
C THR A 62 -23.56 -23.83 23.47
N PRO A 63 -22.82 -24.45 22.53
CA PRO A 63 -22.93 -24.15 21.11
C PRO A 63 -24.07 -24.92 20.44
N ALA A 64 -24.60 -24.40 19.34
CA ALA A 64 -25.49 -25.14 18.46
C ALA A 64 -24.68 -26.09 17.56
N ASP A 65 -25.09 -27.37 17.47
CA ASP A 65 -24.43 -28.36 16.60
C ASP A 65 -24.40 -27.90 15.12
N VAL A 66 -23.41 -28.38 14.36
CA VAL A 66 -23.24 -28.07 12.93
C VAL A 66 -23.57 -29.32 12.11
N PHE A 67 -24.54 -29.22 11.21
CA PHE A 67 -24.87 -30.25 10.22
C PHE A 67 -24.33 -29.86 8.85
N VAL A 68 -23.65 -30.82 8.19
CA VAL A 68 -23.27 -30.76 6.76
C VAL A 68 -23.53 -32.13 6.15
N ASP A 69 -24.13 -32.17 4.96
CA ASP A 69 -24.46 -33.45 4.32
C ASP A 69 -23.18 -34.19 3.89
N ALA A 70 -23.16 -35.51 4.04
CA ALA A 70 -22.02 -36.34 3.61
C ALA A 70 -21.91 -36.45 2.07
N ALA A 71 -22.95 -36.04 1.35
CA ALA A 71 -22.97 -35.96 -0.11
C ALA A 71 -22.50 -34.61 -0.69
N ASP A 72 -22.17 -33.62 0.16
CA ASP A 72 -21.67 -32.32 -0.29
C ASP A 72 -20.18 -32.38 -0.70
N ASP A 73 -19.66 -31.29 -1.27
CA ASP A 73 -18.27 -31.21 -1.73
C ASP A 73 -17.27 -31.33 -0.55
N PRO A 74 -16.13 -32.05 -0.71
CA PRO A 74 -15.12 -32.18 0.35
C PRO A 74 -14.62 -30.86 0.94
N ALA A 75 -14.52 -29.78 0.14
CA ALA A 75 -14.12 -28.46 0.61
C ALA A 75 -15.15 -27.86 1.58
N VAL A 76 -16.45 -28.14 1.34
CA VAL A 76 -17.57 -27.69 2.18
C VAL A 76 -17.62 -28.45 3.49
N ILE A 77 -17.45 -29.77 3.44
CA ILE A 77 -17.37 -30.63 4.63
C ILE A 77 -16.19 -30.20 5.52
N ARG A 78 -15.02 -29.93 4.91
CA ARG A 78 -13.83 -29.42 5.60
C ARG A 78 -14.08 -28.04 6.23
N ALA A 79 -14.64 -27.08 5.49
CA ALA A 79 -14.94 -25.75 6.01
C ALA A 79 -15.97 -25.77 7.16
N ALA A 80 -16.96 -26.69 7.12
CA ALA A 80 -17.86 -26.90 8.26
C ALA A 80 -17.11 -27.37 9.52
N GLY A 81 -16.02 -28.14 9.37
CA GLY A 81 -15.08 -28.45 10.45
C GLY A 81 -14.33 -27.23 10.98
N ASP A 82 -13.89 -26.33 10.10
CA ASP A 82 -13.27 -25.05 10.52
C ASP A 82 -14.25 -24.18 11.31
N LEU A 83 -15.55 -24.16 10.94
CA LEU A 83 -16.58 -23.46 11.70
C LEU A 83 -16.75 -24.04 13.11
N VAL A 84 -16.70 -25.36 13.26
CA VAL A 84 -16.71 -26.03 14.57
C VAL A 84 -15.51 -25.56 15.41
N ALA A 85 -14.31 -25.55 14.84
CA ALA A 85 -13.09 -25.09 15.51
C ALA A 85 -13.11 -23.58 15.82
N ASP A 86 -13.73 -22.76 14.97
CA ASP A 86 -13.87 -21.32 15.17
C ASP A 86 -14.89 -21.00 16.27
N VAL A 87 -16.01 -21.73 16.34
CA VAL A 87 -16.95 -21.67 17.47
C VAL A 87 -16.29 -22.19 18.74
N GLU A 88 -15.40 -23.20 18.68
CA GLU A 88 -14.61 -23.64 19.84
C GLU A 88 -13.63 -22.55 20.30
N ARG A 89 -12.92 -21.87 19.39
CA ARG A 89 -12.05 -20.72 19.74
C ARG A 89 -12.83 -19.61 20.44
N VAL A 90 -14.00 -19.24 19.91
CA VAL A 90 -14.86 -18.18 20.46
C VAL A 90 -15.59 -18.61 21.74
N GLY A 91 -16.08 -19.86 21.85
CA GLY A 91 -16.95 -20.36 22.92
C GLY A 91 -16.28 -21.23 23.98
N GLY A 92 -15.19 -21.93 23.63
CA GLY A 92 -14.38 -22.78 24.52
C GLY A 92 -14.86 -24.22 24.60
N VAL A 93 -15.93 -24.53 23.87
CA VAL A 93 -16.51 -25.85 23.69
C VAL A 93 -16.91 -25.94 22.22
N GLY A 94 -16.42 -26.95 21.51
CA GLY A 94 -16.79 -27.19 20.12
C GLY A 94 -18.20 -27.77 19.98
N PRO A 95 -19.03 -27.30 19.02
CA PRO A 95 -20.24 -28.01 18.62
C PRO A 95 -19.91 -29.36 17.98
N ARG A 96 -20.88 -30.29 17.92
CA ARG A 96 -20.67 -31.54 17.19
C ARG A 96 -20.85 -31.29 15.69
N LEU A 97 -19.95 -31.82 14.88
CA LEU A 97 -20.14 -31.96 13.44
C LEU A 97 -21.03 -33.19 13.18
N LEU A 98 -22.14 -32.99 12.46
CA LEU A 98 -23.15 -34.00 12.18
C LEU A 98 -23.29 -34.21 10.67
N HIS A 99 -23.21 -35.47 10.24
CA HIS A 99 -23.47 -35.87 8.85
C HIS A 99 -24.87 -36.48 8.63
N THR A 100 -25.69 -36.51 9.68
CA THR A 100 -27.10 -36.90 9.61
C THR A 100 -27.93 -35.92 10.42
N VAL A 101 -29.13 -35.59 9.92
CA VAL A 101 -30.03 -34.65 10.60
C VAL A 101 -30.47 -35.25 11.95
N PRO A 102 -30.30 -34.53 13.08
CA PRO A 102 -30.67 -35.05 14.39
C PRO A 102 -32.19 -35.23 14.52
N ARG A 103 -32.62 -36.27 15.27
CA ARG A 103 -34.05 -36.53 15.53
C ARG A 103 -34.76 -35.39 16.28
N ARG A 104 -34.01 -34.63 17.07
CA ARG A 104 -34.50 -33.43 17.77
C ARG A 104 -33.36 -32.43 17.99
N ALA A 105 -33.59 -31.15 17.70
CA ALA A 105 -32.69 -30.04 18.02
C ALA A 105 -33.49 -28.74 18.23
N GLU A 106 -33.20 -27.98 19.29
CA GLU A 106 -33.76 -26.64 19.49
C GLU A 106 -33.16 -25.67 18.46
N LEU A 107 -31.83 -25.70 18.35
CA LEU A 107 -31.01 -24.89 17.45
C LEU A 107 -30.04 -25.81 16.71
N LEU A 108 -29.82 -25.56 15.42
CA LEU A 108 -28.90 -26.31 14.56
C LEU A 108 -28.31 -25.36 13.51
N VAL A 109 -27.02 -25.47 13.19
CA VAL A 109 -26.44 -24.85 11.99
C VAL A 109 -26.55 -25.86 10.86
N MET A 110 -27.01 -25.45 9.67
CA MET A 110 -27.07 -26.29 8.47
C MET A 110 -26.20 -25.66 7.39
N VAL A 111 -25.16 -26.36 6.97
CA VAL A 111 -24.28 -25.96 5.86
C VAL A 111 -24.56 -26.87 4.67
N GLY A 112 -24.62 -26.31 3.45
CA GLY A 112 -24.56 -27.12 2.24
C GLY A 112 -24.75 -26.36 0.94
N THR A 113 -24.32 -26.96 -0.15
CA THR A 113 -24.35 -26.39 -1.50
C THR A 113 -25.68 -26.69 -2.19
N ILE A 114 -26.24 -25.69 -2.87
CA ILE A 114 -27.50 -25.83 -3.63
C ILE A 114 -27.27 -26.83 -4.77
N GLY A 115 -28.19 -27.79 -4.93
CA GLY A 115 -28.10 -28.87 -5.92
C GLY A 115 -27.19 -30.04 -5.55
N ALA A 116 -26.35 -29.90 -4.51
CA ALA A 116 -25.52 -31.00 -3.98
C ALA A 116 -26.05 -31.54 -2.64
N SER A 117 -26.64 -30.68 -1.79
CA SER A 117 -27.19 -31.07 -0.48
C SER A 117 -28.70 -31.38 -0.54
N PRO A 118 -29.13 -32.65 -0.42
CA PRO A 118 -30.55 -33.04 -0.45
C PRO A 118 -31.39 -32.43 0.69
N VAL A 119 -30.74 -31.95 1.75
CA VAL A 119 -31.38 -31.23 2.86
C VAL A 119 -31.65 -29.78 2.48
N ILE A 120 -30.66 -29.05 1.94
CA ILE A 120 -30.83 -27.66 1.48
C ILE A 120 -31.87 -27.59 0.34
N ASP A 121 -31.77 -28.48 -0.65
CA ASP A 121 -32.73 -28.56 -1.77
C ASP A 121 -34.17 -28.85 -1.31
N ARG A 122 -34.34 -29.49 -0.15
CA ARG A 122 -35.66 -29.71 0.46
C ARG A 122 -36.21 -28.44 1.10
N LEU A 123 -35.35 -27.58 1.65
CA LEU A 123 -35.75 -26.26 2.17
C LEU A 123 -36.14 -25.33 1.02
N VAL A 124 -35.35 -25.30 -0.06
CA VAL A 124 -35.62 -24.53 -1.28
C VAL A 124 -36.95 -24.96 -1.92
N ARG A 125 -37.13 -26.25 -2.24
CA ARG A 125 -38.39 -26.76 -2.82
C ARG A 125 -39.63 -26.53 -1.96
N ARG A 126 -39.47 -26.46 -0.62
CA ARG A 126 -40.55 -26.14 0.33
C ARG A 126 -40.74 -24.63 0.56
N ARG A 127 -40.01 -23.77 -0.15
CA ARG A 127 -40.00 -22.30 -0.01
C ARG A 127 -39.74 -21.86 1.44
N ARG A 128 -38.84 -22.58 2.12
CA ARG A 128 -38.38 -22.27 3.49
C ARG A 128 -37.08 -21.46 3.49
N LEU A 129 -36.28 -21.62 2.44
CA LEU A 129 -35.11 -20.81 2.11
C LEU A 129 -35.37 -20.18 0.73
N ASP A 130 -35.08 -18.90 0.58
CA ASP A 130 -35.08 -18.22 -0.73
C ASP A 130 -33.64 -18.11 -1.23
N VAL A 131 -33.39 -18.71 -2.39
CA VAL A 131 -32.07 -18.74 -3.05
C VAL A 131 -32.05 -17.98 -4.36
N SER A 132 -33.14 -17.29 -4.74
CA SER A 132 -33.28 -16.60 -6.04
C SER A 132 -32.23 -15.52 -6.31
N ARG A 133 -31.53 -15.04 -5.27
CA ARG A 133 -30.44 -14.05 -5.37
C ARG A 133 -29.05 -14.68 -5.50
N VAL A 134 -28.91 -16.00 -5.40
CA VAL A 134 -27.62 -16.72 -5.40
C VAL A 134 -27.58 -17.93 -6.34
N GLU A 135 -28.70 -18.62 -6.55
CA GLU A 135 -28.81 -19.81 -7.41
C GLU A 135 -28.27 -19.53 -8.83
N GLY A 136 -27.37 -20.40 -9.31
CA GLY A 136 -26.72 -20.28 -10.61
C GLY A 136 -25.64 -19.20 -10.75
N ARG A 137 -25.34 -18.42 -9.69
CA ARG A 137 -24.26 -17.42 -9.69
C ARG A 137 -22.91 -18.02 -9.27
N TRP A 138 -21.83 -17.35 -9.64
CA TRP A 138 -20.48 -17.73 -9.23
C TRP A 138 -20.21 -17.31 -7.77
N GLU A 139 -19.85 -18.26 -6.92
CA GLU A 139 -19.33 -18.06 -5.55
C GLU A 139 -20.24 -17.25 -4.60
N ALA A 140 -21.54 -17.21 -4.88
CA ALA A 140 -22.53 -16.49 -4.09
C ALA A 140 -23.06 -17.36 -2.93
N SER A 141 -23.58 -16.73 -1.88
CA SER A 141 -24.20 -17.45 -0.75
C SER A 141 -25.25 -16.66 0.01
N VAL A 142 -26.15 -17.40 0.67
CA VAL A 142 -27.16 -16.88 1.58
C VAL A 142 -26.98 -17.52 2.96
N THR A 143 -26.97 -16.68 3.99
CA THR A 143 -27.00 -17.08 5.39
C THR A 143 -28.30 -16.57 6.01
N GLN A 144 -29.18 -17.46 6.46
CA GLN A 144 -30.52 -17.08 6.95
C GLN A 144 -30.99 -17.98 8.08
N VAL A 145 -31.68 -17.40 9.07
CA VAL A 145 -32.38 -18.17 10.11
C VAL A 145 -33.75 -18.65 9.60
N VAL A 146 -33.96 -19.97 9.66
CA VAL A 146 -35.19 -20.66 9.21
C VAL A 146 -35.87 -21.32 10.40
N ASP A 147 -37.13 -20.99 10.62
CA ASP A 147 -37.97 -21.57 11.68
C ASP A 147 -38.66 -22.85 11.19
N ARG A 148 -38.61 -23.91 12.01
CA ARG A 148 -39.11 -25.28 11.70
C ARG A 148 -38.65 -25.81 10.32
N PRO A 149 -37.33 -25.82 10.04
CA PRO A 149 -36.79 -26.19 8.72
C PRO A 149 -37.11 -27.65 8.36
N LEU A 150 -37.00 -28.54 9.34
CA LEU A 150 -37.21 -29.99 9.22
C LEU A 150 -38.01 -30.51 10.42
N PRO A 151 -38.71 -31.66 10.30
CA PRO A 151 -39.34 -32.30 11.46
C PRO A 151 -38.31 -32.56 12.58
N GLY A 152 -38.63 -32.12 13.80
CA GLY A 152 -37.76 -32.27 14.97
C GLY A 152 -36.74 -31.15 15.19
N VAL A 153 -36.54 -30.24 14.22
CA VAL A 153 -35.66 -29.07 14.37
C VAL A 153 -36.52 -27.81 14.56
N ASP A 154 -36.36 -27.12 15.68
CA ASP A 154 -37.21 -25.95 16.00
C ASP A 154 -36.76 -24.69 15.22
N ARG A 155 -35.45 -24.40 15.18
CA ARG A 155 -34.85 -23.36 14.32
C ARG A 155 -33.48 -23.79 13.80
N ALA A 156 -33.10 -23.29 12.62
CA ALA A 156 -31.73 -23.44 12.13
C ALA A 156 -31.15 -22.15 11.53
N LEU A 157 -29.85 -21.95 11.70
CA LEU A 157 -29.06 -21.04 10.86
C LEU A 157 -28.63 -21.81 9.62
N VAL A 158 -29.13 -21.43 8.45
CA VAL A 158 -28.84 -22.09 7.18
C VAL A 158 -27.82 -21.26 6.42
N ILE A 159 -26.68 -21.88 6.07
CA ILE A 159 -25.61 -21.33 5.23
C ILE A 159 -25.62 -22.13 3.92
N ALA A 160 -26.06 -21.50 2.83
CA ALA A 160 -26.20 -22.14 1.53
C ALA A 160 -25.47 -21.37 0.42
N GLY A 161 -24.57 -22.04 -0.29
CA GLY A 161 -23.86 -21.49 -1.44
C GLY A 161 -24.40 -21.96 -2.78
N SER A 162 -24.13 -21.16 -3.82
CA SER A 162 -24.46 -21.47 -5.21
C SER A 162 -23.54 -22.54 -5.82
N ASP A 163 -22.32 -22.65 -5.31
CA ASP A 163 -21.31 -23.65 -5.62
C ASP A 163 -20.44 -23.94 -4.37
N ARG A 164 -19.48 -24.86 -4.50
CA ARG A 164 -18.60 -25.29 -3.39
C ARG A 164 -17.91 -24.11 -2.69
N ARG A 165 -17.39 -23.15 -3.45
CA ARG A 165 -16.67 -21.99 -2.90
C ARG A 165 -17.63 -20.95 -2.32
N GLY A 166 -18.80 -20.74 -2.94
CA GLY A 166 -19.86 -19.92 -2.35
C GLY A 166 -20.27 -20.41 -0.95
N THR A 167 -20.41 -21.74 -0.76
CA THR A 167 -20.74 -22.32 0.55
C THR A 167 -19.59 -22.14 1.54
N VAL A 168 -18.34 -22.41 1.13
CA VAL A 168 -17.13 -22.17 1.94
C VAL A 168 -17.01 -20.71 2.37
N TYR A 169 -17.29 -19.73 1.49
CA TYR A 169 -17.25 -18.32 1.84
C TYR A 169 -18.37 -17.92 2.79
N GLY A 170 -19.58 -18.48 2.66
CA GLY A 170 -20.65 -18.29 3.65
C GLY A 170 -20.29 -18.79 5.05
N VAL A 171 -19.51 -19.88 5.12
CA VAL A 171 -18.94 -20.40 6.37
C VAL A 171 -17.91 -19.43 6.95
N TYR A 172 -16.88 -19.04 6.20
CA TYR A 172 -15.85 -18.12 6.73
C TYR A 172 -16.38 -16.70 7.00
N ASP A 173 -17.43 -16.25 6.32
CA ASP A 173 -18.18 -15.04 6.65
C ASP A 173 -18.85 -15.13 8.03
N THR A 174 -19.26 -16.33 8.43
CA THR A 174 -19.80 -16.60 9.76
C THR A 174 -18.67 -16.58 10.78
N SER A 175 -17.54 -17.27 10.50
CA SER A 175 -16.33 -17.24 11.34
C SER A 175 -15.80 -15.82 11.61
N GLU A 176 -15.72 -14.97 10.58
CA GLU A 176 -15.25 -13.59 10.73
C GLU A 176 -16.22 -12.76 11.60
N ARG A 177 -17.54 -12.92 11.38
CA ARG A 177 -18.57 -12.20 12.16
C ARG A 177 -18.61 -12.60 13.64
N ILE A 178 -18.28 -13.84 13.99
CA ILE A 178 -18.17 -14.26 15.39
C ILE A 178 -16.85 -13.83 16.06
N GLY A 179 -15.90 -13.33 15.27
CA GLY A 179 -14.67 -12.70 15.73
C GLY A 179 -13.38 -13.48 15.47
N VAL A 180 -13.38 -14.43 14.53
CA VAL A 180 -12.14 -15.10 14.08
C VAL A 180 -11.60 -14.41 12.83
N SER A 181 -10.49 -13.68 12.97
CA SER A 181 -9.82 -13.02 11.85
C SER A 181 -9.27 -14.03 10.84
N PRO A 182 -9.25 -13.72 9.52
CA PRO A 182 -8.43 -14.44 8.55
C PRO A 182 -6.95 -14.59 8.98
N TRP A 183 -6.45 -13.62 9.74
CA TRP A 183 -5.07 -13.54 10.23
C TRP A 183 -4.86 -14.16 11.62
N TYR A 184 -5.85 -14.87 12.19
CA TYR A 184 -5.73 -15.47 13.53
C TYR A 184 -4.51 -16.40 13.68
N TRP A 185 -4.11 -17.05 12.59
CA TRP A 185 -2.91 -17.88 12.53
C TRP A 185 -1.75 -17.21 11.80
N TRP A 186 -1.99 -16.45 10.72
CA TRP A 186 -0.88 -15.88 9.94
C TRP A 186 -0.26 -14.60 10.51
N ALA A 187 -0.89 -13.96 11.49
CA ALA A 187 -0.31 -12.86 12.26
C ALA A 187 -0.90 -12.81 13.69
N ASP A 188 -1.03 -13.99 14.29
CA ASP A 188 -1.36 -14.27 15.70
C ASP A 188 -2.50 -13.43 16.32
N VAL A 189 -3.48 -13.02 15.50
CA VAL A 189 -4.60 -12.18 15.93
C VAL A 189 -5.49 -12.97 16.92
N PRO A 190 -5.59 -12.55 18.19
CA PRO A 190 -6.24 -13.36 19.23
C PRO A 190 -7.77 -13.38 19.07
N VAL A 191 -8.34 -14.57 19.18
CA VAL A 191 -9.80 -14.76 19.15
C VAL A 191 -10.41 -14.39 20.51
N VAL A 192 -11.32 -13.42 20.52
CA VAL A 192 -11.98 -12.96 21.74
C VAL A 192 -13.01 -13.99 22.25
N ARG A 193 -12.74 -14.56 23.43
CA ARG A 193 -13.62 -15.45 24.18
C ARG A 193 -14.99 -14.78 24.45
N ARG A 194 -16.10 -15.50 24.23
CA ARG A 194 -17.47 -15.08 24.54
C ARG A 194 -18.30 -16.28 25.00
N ASP A 195 -19.18 -16.09 25.98
CA ASP A 195 -20.09 -17.16 26.45
C ASP A 195 -21.45 -17.16 25.71
N THR A 196 -21.74 -16.12 24.94
CA THR A 196 -22.95 -16.01 24.11
C THR A 196 -22.63 -15.27 22.82
N VAL A 197 -23.12 -15.82 21.70
CA VAL A 197 -22.97 -15.28 20.35
C VAL A 197 -24.29 -15.47 19.62
N THR A 198 -24.87 -14.38 19.13
CA THR A 198 -26.11 -14.38 18.36
C THR A 198 -25.88 -13.95 16.91
N VAL A 199 -26.67 -14.52 16.00
CA VAL A 199 -26.69 -14.20 14.57
C VAL A 199 -28.05 -13.60 14.23
N PRO A 200 -28.10 -12.42 13.57
CA PRO A 200 -29.34 -11.76 13.20
C PRO A 200 -30.29 -12.69 12.42
N ALA A 201 -31.59 -12.58 12.69
CA ALA A 201 -32.58 -13.48 12.09
C ALA A 201 -32.89 -13.22 10.60
N GLY A 202 -32.48 -12.07 10.06
CA GLY A 202 -32.71 -11.71 8.67
C GLY A 202 -31.73 -12.41 7.71
N PRO A 203 -32.10 -12.57 6.43
CA PRO A 203 -31.17 -13.08 5.44
C PRO A 203 -30.00 -12.10 5.24
N PHE A 204 -28.79 -12.65 5.28
CA PHE A 204 -27.59 -12.05 4.74
C PHE A 204 -27.29 -12.71 3.39
N VAL A 205 -27.14 -11.91 2.33
CA VAL A 205 -26.82 -12.40 0.98
C VAL A 205 -25.48 -11.81 0.55
N ARG A 206 -24.55 -12.70 0.21
CA ARG A 206 -23.28 -12.40 -0.44
C ARG A 206 -23.44 -12.69 -1.94
N HIS A 207 -23.36 -11.65 -2.75
CA HIS A 207 -23.43 -11.74 -4.22
C HIS A 207 -22.14 -12.33 -4.80
N GLU A 208 -22.13 -12.56 -6.10
CA GLU A 208 -20.91 -12.91 -6.83
C GLU A 208 -19.82 -11.83 -6.66
N PRO A 209 -18.53 -12.21 -6.57
CA PRO A 209 -17.43 -11.26 -6.48
C PRO A 209 -17.25 -10.48 -7.78
N ALA A 210 -16.82 -9.22 -7.67
CA ALA A 210 -16.51 -8.37 -8.82
C ALA A 210 -15.44 -8.98 -9.75
N VAL A 211 -14.51 -9.77 -9.18
CA VAL A 211 -13.45 -10.46 -9.93
C VAL A 211 -13.59 -11.97 -9.80
N ARG A 212 -13.62 -12.69 -10.93
CA ARG A 212 -13.96 -14.13 -10.95
C ARG A 212 -12.88 -15.03 -10.36
N TYR A 213 -11.61 -14.82 -10.71
CA TYR A 213 -10.46 -15.50 -10.12
C TYR A 213 -9.60 -14.50 -9.35
N ARG A 214 -9.33 -14.77 -8.07
CA ARG A 214 -8.70 -13.83 -7.13
C ARG A 214 -7.64 -14.60 -6.36
N GLY A 215 -6.39 -14.16 -6.42
CA GLY A 215 -5.30 -15.00 -5.92
C GLY A 215 -3.97 -14.31 -5.69
N ILE A 216 -3.03 -15.11 -5.20
CA ILE A 216 -1.66 -14.71 -4.91
C ILE A 216 -0.68 -15.51 -5.77
N PHE A 217 0.46 -14.90 -6.07
CA PHE A 217 1.65 -15.58 -6.52
C PHE A 217 2.67 -15.54 -5.38
N ILE A 218 2.97 -16.72 -4.82
CA ILE A 218 4.09 -16.92 -3.90
C ILE A 218 5.35 -16.95 -4.76
N ASN A 219 6.18 -15.92 -4.62
CA ASN A 219 7.35 -15.67 -5.43
C ASN A 219 8.44 -15.04 -4.54
N ASP A 220 9.68 -14.93 -5.01
CA ASP A 220 10.80 -14.36 -4.24
C ASP A 220 10.99 -15.02 -2.87
N GLU A 221 10.53 -16.27 -2.74
CA GLU A 221 10.01 -16.87 -1.52
C GLU A 221 11.08 -17.42 -0.57
N GLN A 222 12.25 -16.80 -0.50
CA GLN A 222 13.38 -17.33 0.26
C GLN A 222 13.10 -17.38 1.76
N ASN A 223 12.39 -16.40 2.33
CA ASN A 223 12.13 -16.37 3.77
C ASN A 223 10.99 -17.33 4.13
N LEU A 224 9.94 -17.43 3.30
CA LEU A 224 8.88 -18.42 3.42
C LEU A 224 9.41 -19.84 3.29
N THR A 225 10.34 -20.07 2.34
CA THR A 225 11.07 -21.34 2.21
C THR A 225 11.87 -21.64 3.48
N THR A 226 12.62 -20.67 3.99
CA THR A 226 13.44 -20.82 5.21
C THR A 226 12.59 -21.15 6.43
N TRP A 227 11.51 -20.40 6.64
CA TRP A 227 10.55 -20.62 7.73
C TRP A 227 9.81 -21.95 7.61
N SER A 228 9.38 -22.31 6.40
CA SER A 228 8.67 -23.55 6.12
C SER A 228 9.56 -24.74 6.46
N HIS A 229 10.79 -24.79 5.95
CA HIS A 229 11.77 -25.82 6.30
C HIS A 229 12.07 -25.87 7.81
N ARG A 230 12.15 -24.73 8.50
CA ARG A 230 12.49 -24.73 9.94
C ARG A 230 11.34 -25.12 10.86
N THR A 231 10.10 -24.79 10.50
CA THR A 231 8.95 -24.84 11.44
C THR A 231 7.81 -25.75 10.98
N GLN A 232 7.55 -25.85 9.68
CA GLN A 232 6.42 -26.61 9.14
C GLN A 232 6.85 -27.95 8.55
N GLU A 233 7.90 -27.99 7.74
CA GLU A 233 8.30 -29.13 6.91
C GLU A 233 9.83 -29.40 6.96
N PRO A 234 10.39 -29.92 8.06
CA PRO A 234 11.85 -30.16 8.20
C PRO A 234 12.47 -31.16 7.21
N ASP A 235 11.65 -31.86 6.44
CA ASP A 235 12.02 -32.82 5.40
C ASP A 235 11.81 -32.28 3.97
N LYS A 236 11.30 -31.05 3.81
CA LYS A 236 10.98 -30.40 2.53
C LYS A 236 11.35 -28.91 2.58
N ASN A 237 11.06 -28.19 1.51
CA ASN A 237 11.02 -26.73 1.54
C ASN A 237 9.58 -26.26 1.80
N ILE A 238 8.79 -26.00 0.75
CA ILE A 238 7.39 -25.60 0.84
C ILE A 238 6.51 -26.80 0.47
N GLY A 239 6.06 -27.54 1.49
CA GLY A 239 5.31 -28.79 1.34
C GLY A 239 3.81 -28.68 1.65
N PRO A 240 3.09 -29.82 1.65
CA PRO A 240 1.64 -29.86 1.85
C PRO A 240 1.14 -29.20 3.14
N ARG A 241 1.87 -29.29 4.27
CA ARG A 241 1.48 -28.63 5.53
C ARG A 241 1.54 -27.11 5.44
N THR A 242 2.51 -26.59 4.69
CA THR A 242 2.62 -25.15 4.43
C THR A 242 1.54 -24.69 3.46
N TYR A 243 1.27 -25.46 2.40
CA TYR A 243 0.17 -25.15 1.48
C TYR A 243 -1.20 -25.26 2.14
N GLU A 244 -1.42 -26.16 3.11
CA GLU A 244 -2.65 -26.19 3.91
C GLU A 244 -2.94 -24.84 4.58
N ARG A 245 -1.92 -24.23 5.18
CA ARG A 245 -2.02 -22.89 5.79
C ARG A 245 -2.26 -21.79 4.78
N VAL A 246 -1.68 -21.89 3.58
CA VAL A 246 -1.92 -20.94 2.48
C VAL A 246 -3.36 -21.07 1.98
N PHE A 247 -3.88 -22.27 1.76
CA PHE A 247 -5.24 -22.49 1.26
C PHE A 247 -6.29 -22.02 2.27
N GLU A 248 -6.10 -22.30 3.57
CA GLU A 248 -6.98 -21.77 4.62
C GLU A 248 -7.02 -20.23 4.61
N LEU A 249 -5.85 -19.57 4.52
CA LEU A 249 -5.75 -18.11 4.44
C LEU A 249 -6.46 -17.55 3.21
N LEU A 250 -6.23 -18.13 2.03
CA LEU A 250 -6.86 -17.70 0.79
C LEU A 250 -8.39 -17.76 0.89
N LEU A 251 -8.94 -18.88 1.36
CA LEU A 251 -10.40 -19.01 1.48
C LEU A 251 -10.99 -18.07 2.55
N ARG A 252 -10.29 -17.84 3.67
CA ARG A 252 -10.71 -16.85 4.70
C ARG A 252 -10.65 -15.40 4.19
N LEU A 253 -9.73 -15.10 3.26
CA LEU A 253 -9.66 -13.84 2.50
C LEU A 253 -10.56 -13.85 1.23
N LYS A 254 -11.40 -14.88 1.05
CA LYS A 254 -12.33 -15.06 -0.07
C LYS A 254 -11.65 -15.07 -1.46
N ALA A 255 -10.39 -15.49 -1.51
CA ALA A 255 -9.64 -15.83 -2.71
C ALA A 255 -9.91 -17.29 -3.14
N ASN A 256 -9.65 -17.60 -4.40
CA ASN A 256 -9.85 -18.93 -5.01
C ASN A 256 -8.66 -19.39 -5.89
N TYR A 257 -7.62 -18.58 -6.04
CA TYR A 257 -6.57 -18.79 -7.04
C TYR A 257 -5.16 -18.71 -6.44
N LEU A 258 -4.23 -19.52 -6.95
CA LEU A 258 -2.83 -19.55 -6.53
C LEU A 258 -1.89 -19.78 -7.72
N TRP A 259 -0.83 -18.97 -7.81
CA TRP A 259 0.43 -19.37 -8.43
C TRP A 259 1.40 -19.76 -7.30
N PRO A 260 1.92 -21.00 -7.28
CA PRO A 260 2.71 -21.51 -6.17
C PRO A 260 4.19 -21.11 -6.26
N ALA A 261 4.95 -21.41 -5.19
CA ALA A 261 6.40 -21.26 -5.14
C ALA A 261 7.11 -22.02 -6.28
N MET A 262 8.17 -21.40 -6.83
CA MET A 262 8.71 -21.81 -8.13
C MET A 262 10.24 -21.67 -8.29
N HIS A 263 10.92 -20.98 -7.38
CA HIS A 263 12.36 -20.67 -7.54
C HIS A 263 13.30 -21.86 -7.26
N PRO A 264 14.58 -21.81 -7.72
CA PRO A 264 15.54 -22.91 -7.56
C PRO A 264 15.77 -23.39 -6.12
N TYR A 265 15.53 -22.53 -5.13
CA TYR A 265 15.75 -22.81 -3.71
C TYR A 265 14.51 -23.31 -2.97
N SER A 266 13.32 -23.27 -3.58
CA SER A 266 12.09 -23.83 -3.02
C SER A 266 11.78 -25.20 -3.64
N ASP A 267 10.78 -25.88 -3.10
CA ASP A 267 10.21 -27.06 -3.76
C ASP A 267 9.12 -26.60 -4.72
N PHE A 268 9.28 -26.88 -6.02
CA PHE A 268 8.23 -26.62 -7.01
C PHE A 268 6.95 -27.43 -6.69
N PHE A 269 5.79 -26.80 -6.86
CA PHE A 269 4.50 -27.32 -6.38
C PHE A 269 4.22 -28.79 -6.70
N ASN A 270 4.38 -29.18 -7.98
CA ASN A 270 4.07 -30.51 -8.47
C ASN A 270 5.14 -31.58 -8.15
N LYS A 271 6.20 -31.24 -7.40
CA LYS A 271 7.18 -32.20 -6.85
C LYS A 271 6.52 -33.16 -5.87
N HIS A 272 5.60 -32.65 -5.06
CA HIS A 272 4.82 -33.39 -4.06
C HIS A 272 3.40 -33.56 -4.61
N ARG A 273 2.98 -34.81 -4.85
CA ARG A 273 1.69 -35.13 -5.47
C ARG A 273 0.50 -34.68 -4.62
N GLU A 274 0.70 -34.64 -3.30
CA GLU A 274 -0.26 -34.24 -2.30
C GLU A 274 -0.63 -32.75 -2.39
N ASN A 275 0.21 -31.90 -2.99
CA ASN A 275 -0.04 -30.46 -3.15
C ASN A 275 -1.27 -30.17 -4.04
N PRO A 276 -1.35 -30.63 -5.32
CA PRO A 276 -2.55 -30.45 -6.14
C PRO A 276 -3.76 -31.21 -5.60
N GLU A 277 -3.58 -32.41 -5.02
CA GLU A 277 -4.66 -33.16 -4.37
C GLU A 277 -5.23 -32.43 -3.13
N LEU A 278 -4.43 -31.61 -2.44
CA LEU A 278 -4.87 -30.76 -1.35
C LEU A 278 -5.54 -29.48 -1.86
N ALA A 279 -5.02 -28.88 -2.94
CA ALA A 279 -5.61 -27.69 -3.55
C ALA A 279 -7.05 -27.93 -4.02
N ASP A 280 -7.31 -29.01 -4.78
CA ASP A 280 -8.67 -29.34 -5.23
C ASP A 280 -9.61 -29.68 -4.06
N ARG A 281 -9.13 -30.39 -3.03
CA ARG A 281 -9.89 -30.62 -1.78
C ARG A 281 -10.20 -29.36 -0.98
N TYR A 282 -9.45 -28.27 -1.16
CA TYR A 282 -9.77 -26.95 -0.61
C TYR A 282 -10.61 -26.10 -1.60
N GLY A 283 -10.76 -26.54 -2.85
CA GLY A 283 -11.38 -25.76 -3.92
C GLY A 283 -10.50 -24.62 -4.43
N ILE A 284 -9.17 -24.69 -4.29
CA ILE A 284 -8.23 -23.69 -4.82
C ILE A 284 -7.84 -24.06 -6.24
N VAL A 285 -8.05 -23.13 -7.17
CA VAL A 285 -7.64 -23.23 -8.57
C VAL A 285 -6.15 -22.93 -8.67
N VAL A 286 -5.37 -23.87 -9.21
CA VAL A 286 -3.91 -23.72 -9.34
C VAL A 286 -3.55 -23.27 -10.75
N GLY A 287 -2.79 -22.18 -10.85
CA GLY A 287 -2.16 -21.72 -12.08
C GLY A 287 -0.63 -21.74 -11.99
N SER A 288 0.03 -21.15 -12.97
CA SER A 288 1.48 -21.01 -13.02
C SER A 288 1.90 -19.68 -13.65
N SER A 289 3.09 -19.19 -13.31
CA SER A 289 3.58 -17.89 -13.77
C SER A 289 3.95 -17.88 -15.26
N HIS A 290 4.23 -16.70 -15.82
CA HIS A 290 4.50 -16.49 -17.25
C HIS A 290 5.67 -17.29 -17.90
N PRO A 291 6.67 -17.87 -17.21
CA PRO A 291 7.65 -18.76 -17.82
C PRO A 291 7.30 -20.25 -17.64
N GLU A 292 6.20 -20.57 -16.95
CA GLU A 292 5.82 -21.92 -16.53
C GLU A 292 4.65 -22.44 -17.36
N ALA A 293 4.84 -22.47 -18.68
CA ALA A 293 3.84 -22.90 -19.64
C ALA A 293 3.28 -24.28 -19.27
N MET A 294 1.95 -24.43 -19.36
CA MET A 294 1.23 -25.69 -19.12
C MET A 294 1.48 -26.29 -17.72
N LEU A 295 1.61 -25.45 -16.68
CA LEU A 295 1.88 -25.84 -15.28
C LEU A 295 3.24 -26.56 -15.07
N ARG A 296 4.20 -26.37 -15.98
CA ARG A 296 5.56 -26.91 -15.86
C ARG A 296 6.50 -25.88 -15.25
N ASN A 297 7.11 -26.22 -14.12
CA ASN A 297 8.22 -25.46 -13.59
C ASN A 297 9.49 -25.78 -14.40
N GLY A 298 9.77 -24.98 -15.43
CA GLY A 298 10.92 -25.21 -16.30
C GLY A 298 12.29 -25.21 -15.60
N VAL A 299 12.38 -24.59 -14.42
CA VAL A 299 13.62 -24.44 -13.65
C VAL A 299 14.08 -25.76 -13.04
N HIS A 300 13.14 -26.52 -12.46
CA HIS A 300 13.40 -27.81 -11.82
C HIS A 300 13.10 -29.00 -12.74
N GLU A 301 12.13 -28.87 -13.64
CA GLU A 301 11.60 -30.01 -14.39
C GLU A 301 12.22 -30.19 -15.79
N TRP A 302 12.86 -29.18 -16.39
CA TRP A 302 13.38 -29.30 -17.77
C TRP A 302 14.67 -30.13 -17.87
N GLU A 303 15.68 -29.88 -17.03
CA GLU A 303 16.97 -30.57 -17.13
C GLU A 303 16.84 -32.10 -16.95
N PRO A 304 16.10 -32.62 -15.93
CA PRO A 304 15.84 -34.06 -15.83
C PRO A 304 15.06 -34.62 -17.04
N TRP A 305 14.08 -33.87 -17.56
CA TRP A 305 13.33 -34.29 -18.75
C TRP A 305 14.22 -34.38 -19.99
N ALA A 306 15.11 -33.41 -20.18
CA ALA A 306 16.06 -33.39 -21.28
C ALA A 306 17.06 -34.55 -21.23
N GLU A 307 17.50 -34.95 -20.03
CA GLU A 307 18.33 -36.15 -19.81
C GLU A 307 17.62 -37.44 -20.20
N GLU A 308 16.33 -37.58 -19.87
CA GLU A 308 15.50 -38.74 -20.24
C GLU A 308 15.15 -38.77 -21.74
N HIS A 309 15.13 -37.62 -22.41
CA HIS A 309 14.69 -37.44 -23.80
C HIS A 309 15.82 -36.92 -24.71
N ARG A 310 17.03 -37.45 -24.54
CA ARG A 310 18.20 -37.12 -25.37
C ARG A 310 17.93 -37.32 -26.87
N ASN A 311 18.53 -36.45 -27.68
CA ASN A 311 18.47 -36.51 -29.13
C ASN A 311 19.13 -37.79 -29.67
N PRO A 312 18.83 -38.22 -30.91
CA PRO A 312 19.42 -39.42 -31.52
C PRO A 312 20.96 -39.41 -31.64
N ASP A 313 21.60 -38.24 -31.57
CA ASP A 313 23.05 -38.06 -31.54
C ASP A 313 23.66 -38.08 -30.12
N GLY A 314 22.82 -38.29 -29.10
CA GLY A 314 23.18 -38.31 -27.68
C GLY A 314 23.21 -36.92 -27.02
N THR A 315 23.00 -35.83 -27.76
CA THR A 315 22.95 -34.48 -27.18
C THR A 315 21.67 -34.24 -26.36
N LEU A 316 21.70 -33.26 -25.45
CA LEU A 316 20.50 -32.83 -24.73
C LEU A 316 19.62 -31.98 -25.64
N PRO A 317 18.28 -32.15 -25.60
CA PRO A 317 17.36 -31.24 -26.27
C PRO A 317 17.47 -29.84 -25.63
N LEU A 318 17.51 -28.83 -26.49
CA LEU A 318 17.42 -27.42 -26.11
C LEU A 318 15.96 -27.06 -25.82
N TYR A 319 15.73 -26.21 -24.82
CA TYR A 319 14.41 -25.61 -24.54
C TYR A 319 14.08 -24.51 -25.55
N ASP A 320 13.99 -24.91 -26.81
CA ASP A 320 13.75 -24.07 -27.98
C ASP A 320 12.80 -24.82 -28.91
N TYR A 321 11.57 -24.31 -29.03
CA TYR A 321 10.51 -24.92 -29.83
C TYR A 321 10.83 -24.92 -31.34
N THR A 322 11.76 -24.08 -31.81
CA THR A 322 12.22 -24.12 -33.19
C THR A 322 13.19 -25.28 -33.47
N VAL A 323 13.75 -25.89 -32.41
CA VAL A 323 14.72 -26.99 -32.52
C VAL A 323 14.09 -28.33 -32.11
N ASN A 324 13.40 -28.38 -30.95
CA ASN A 324 12.90 -29.62 -30.36
C ASN A 324 11.39 -29.56 -30.05
N PRO A 325 10.51 -29.21 -31.02
CA PRO A 325 9.09 -29.01 -30.75
C PRO A 325 8.45 -30.26 -30.12
N ALA A 326 8.67 -31.45 -30.69
CA ALA A 326 8.08 -32.69 -30.17
C ALA A 326 8.46 -33.00 -28.71
N VAL A 327 9.72 -32.82 -28.31
CA VAL A 327 10.18 -33.08 -26.93
C VAL A 327 9.53 -32.11 -25.94
N ILE A 328 9.29 -30.86 -26.37
CA ILE A 328 8.64 -29.82 -25.58
C ILE A 328 7.11 -30.06 -25.54
N SER A 329 6.50 -30.51 -26.64
CA SER A 329 5.10 -30.96 -26.69
C SER A 329 4.84 -32.11 -25.73
N ASP A 330 5.70 -33.13 -25.70
CA ASP A 330 5.58 -34.28 -24.80
C ASP A 330 5.82 -33.88 -23.33
N TYR A 331 6.74 -32.94 -23.09
CA TYR A 331 6.94 -32.33 -21.78
C TYR A 331 5.65 -31.68 -21.27
N TRP A 332 4.99 -30.83 -22.05
CA TRP A 332 3.71 -30.23 -21.68
C TRP A 332 2.60 -31.27 -21.52
N ARG A 333 2.51 -32.25 -22.44
CA ARG A 333 1.52 -33.33 -22.43
C ARG A 333 1.55 -34.19 -21.19
N ALA A 334 2.74 -34.53 -20.69
CA ALA A 334 2.88 -35.32 -19.46
C ALA A 334 2.33 -34.58 -18.22
N ARG A 335 2.51 -33.25 -18.14
CA ARG A 335 1.91 -32.41 -17.08
C ARG A 335 0.41 -32.24 -17.26
N ALA A 336 -0.07 -32.05 -18.49
CA ALA A 336 -1.50 -32.02 -18.79
C ALA A 336 -2.20 -33.29 -18.29
N ARG A 337 -1.66 -34.48 -18.60
CA ARG A 337 -2.13 -35.77 -18.06
C ARG A 337 -2.10 -35.84 -16.54
N GLN A 338 -0.99 -35.44 -15.91
CA GLN A 338 -0.85 -35.55 -14.45
C GLN A 338 -1.84 -34.67 -13.69
N ASN A 339 -2.21 -33.51 -14.26
CA ASN A 339 -3.06 -32.52 -13.60
C ASN A 339 -4.50 -32.45 -14.16
N ALA A 340 -4.87 -33.31 -15.12
CA ALA A 340 -6.18 -33.31 -15.79
C ALA A 340 -7.39 -33.47 -14.84
N GLY A 341 -7.19 -34.06 -13.66
CA GLY A 341 -8.24 -34.29 -12.65
C GLY A 341 -8.44 -33.16 -11.63
N TYR A 342 -7.71 -32.04 -11.71
CA TYR A 342 -7.75 -30.95 -10.73
C TYR A 342 -8.19 -29.63 -11.37
N GLU A 343 -8.96 -28.81 -10.64
CA GLU A 343 -9.34 -27.48 -11.12
C GLU A 343 -8.10 -26.58 -11.31
N SER A 344 -7.71 -26.37 -12.57
CA SER A 344 -6.44 -25.77 -12.95
C SER A 344 -6.61 -24.65 -13.97
N SER A 345 -5.68 -23.70 -13.96
CA SER A 345 -5.59 -22.60 -14.93
C SER A 345 -4.37 -22.78 -15.81
N TRP A 346 -4.58 -23.01 -17.10
CA TRP A 346 -3.50 -23.39 -18.01
C TRP A 346 -2.83 -22.17 -18.66
N THR A 347 -1.61 -21.87 -18.25
CA THR A 347 -0.78 -20.82 -18.87
C THR A 347 -0.28 -21.29 -20.23
N ILE A 348 -0.64 -20.57 -21.29
CA ILE A 348 -0.25 -20.88 -22.68
C ILE A 348 0.67 -19.78 -23.26
N GLY A 349 1.35 -20.10 -24.36
CA GLY A 349 2.53 -19.40 -24.86
C GLY A 349 3.82 -20.01 -24.31
N MET A 350 4.96 -19.35 -24.55
CA MET A 350 6.27 -19.78 -24.06
C MET A 350 7.21 -18.59 -23.85
N ARG A 351 7.98 -18.64 -22.77
CA ARG A 351 9.18 -17.80 -22.52
C ARG A 351 10.35 -18.73 -22.20
N GLY A 352 11.53 -18.16 -21.98
CA GLY A 352 12.70 -18.93 -21.54
C GLY A 352 12.58 -19.39 -20.08
N LEU A 353 13.51 -20.26 -19.66
CA LEU A 353 13.58 -20.79 -18.31
C LEU A 353 13.89 -19.67 -17.28
N HIS A 354 13.34 -19.76 -16.07
CA HIS A 354 13.56 -18.83 -14.95
C HIS A 354 13.45 -17.34 -15.33
N ASP A 355 12.33 -16.95 -15.95
CA ASP A 355 12.00 -15.57 -16.35
C ASP A 355 12.89 -14.95 -17.46
N SER A 356 13.74 -15.75 -18.12
CA SER A 356 14.46 -15.34 -19.33
C SER A 356 13.52 -15.13 -20.53
N ALA A 357 14.00 -14.39 -21.53
CA ALA A 357 13.21 -14.06 -22.73
C ALA A 357 12.97 -15.30 -23.61
N LEU A 358 12.01 -15.23 -24.54
CA LEU A 358 11.89 -16.24 -25.59
C LEU A 358 13.15 -16.24 -26.50
N GLU A 359 14.04 -17.19 -26.26
CA GLU A 359 15.22 -17.48 -27.08
C GLU A 359 14.92 -18.59 -28.09
N THR A 360 15.28 -18.35 -29.34
CA THR A 360 14.94 -19.21 -30.48
C THR A 360 16.05 -19.17 -31.53
N LYS A 361 16.56 -20.32 -31.93
CA LYS A 361 17.70 -20.50 -32.85
C LYS A 361 17.34 -20.20 -34.29
N TYR A 362 16.13 -20.57 -34.72
CA TYR A 362 15.68 -20.43 -36.11
C TYR A 362 14.60 -19.33 -36.32
N ALA A 363 14.25 -18.60 -35.27
CA ALA A 363 13.41 -17.39 -35.34
C ALA A 363 14.13 -16.24 -34.64
N THR A 364 14.54 -15.21 -35.39
CA THR A 364 15.40 -14.14 -34.85
C THR A 364 14.75 -12.76 -34.93
N THR A 365 13.81 -12.58 -35.85
CA THR A 365 13.01 -11.36 -36.01
C THR A 365 11.69 -11.44 -35.26
N ILE A 366 11.07 -10.30 -34.97
CA ILE A 366 9.75 -10.23 -34.32
C ILE A 366 8.67 -11.02 -35.11
N PRO A 367 8.51 -10.88 -36.44
CA PRO A 367 7.51 -11.66 -37.20
C PRO A 367 7.73 -13.18 -37.15
N GLU A 368 8.98 -13.66 -37.17
CA GLU A 368 9.29 -15.09 -37.02
C GLU A 368 8.93 -15.58 -35.62
N LYS A 369 9.25 -14.81 -34.58
CA LYS A 369 8.88 -15.15 -33.19
C LYS A 369 7.37 -15.13 -32.95
N VAL A 370 6.63 -14.24 -33.63
CA VAL A 370 5.16 -14.23 -33.64
C VAL A 370 4.61 -15.51 -34.27
N ALA A 371 5.16 -15.96 -35.40
CA ALA A 371 4.75 -17.22 -36.02
C ALA A 371 5.00 -18.43 -35.08
N VAL A 372 6.20 -18.52 -34.51
CA VAL A 372 6.55 -19.58 -33.54
C VAL A 372 5.63 -19.55 -32.31
N MET A 373 5.30 -18.39 -31.76
CA MET A 373 4.36 -18.27 -30.64
C MET A 373 2.94 -18.76 -31.03
N ASN A 374 2.48 -18.50 -32.25
CA ASN A 374 1.19 -18.99 -32.74
C ASN A 374 1.17 -20.53 -32.89
N ASP A 375 2.27 -21.12 -33.37
CA ASP A 375 2.42 -22.59 -33.46
C ASP A 375 2.45 -23.24 -32.07
N ILE A 376 3.16 -22.64 -31.12
CA ILE A 376 3.20 -23.06 -29.70
C ILE A 376 1.80 -23.05 -29.08
N ILE A 377 1.07 -21.94 -29.23
CA ILE A 377 -0.30 -21.80 -28.71
C ILE A 377 -1.21 -22.86 -29.33
N THR A 378 -1.08 -23.11 -30.64
CA THR A 378 -1.88 -24.11 -31.36
C THR A 378 -1.63 -25.52 -30.84
N ASP A 379 -0.37 -25.90 -30.61
CA ASP A 379 -0.04 -27.24 -30.09
C ASP A 379 -0.44 -27.42 -28.63
N GLN A 380 -0.24 -26.40 -27.78
CA GLN A 380 -0.70 -26.42 -26.40
C GLN A 380 -2.23 -26.56 -26.30
N ARG A 381 -2.99 -25.84 -27.14
CA ARG A 381 -4.45 -26.00 -27.24
C ARG A 381 -4.86 -27.42 -27.62
N ARG A 382 -4.15 -28.03 -28.57
CA ARG A 382 -4.36 -29.42 -28.98
C ARG A 382 -4.07 -30.41 -27.85
N ILE A 383 -2.94 -30.25 -27.15
CA ILE A 383 -2.57 -31.06 -25.98
C ILE A 383 -3.65 -30.98 -24.89
N LEU A 384 -4.13 -29.78 -24.56
CA LEU A 384 -5.18 -29.58 -23.56
C LEU A 384 -6.50 -30.26 -23.97
N ALA A 385 -6.91 -30.13 -25.23
CA ALA A 385 -8.11 -30.77 -25.74
C ALA A 385 -8.02 -32.32 -25.72
N GLU A 386 -6.84 -32.88 -26.00
CA GLU A 386 -6.60 -34.32 -26.03
C GLU A 386 -6.46 -34.95 -24.63
N GLU A 387 -5.83 -34.27 -23.67
CA GLU A 387 -5.48 -34.85 -22.36
C GLU A 387 -6.38 -34.39 -21.19
N VAL A 388 -7.03 -33.23 -21.30
CA VAL A 388 -7.84 -32.61 -20.23
C VAL A 388 -9.29 -32.37 -20.66
N GLY A 389 -9.54 -32.11 -21.94
CA GLY A 389 -10.89 -31.92 -22.49
C GLY A 389 -11.56 -30.63 -22.02
N GLU A 390 -12.85 -30.67 -21.72
CA GLU A 390 -13.64 -29.48 -21.32
C GLU A 390 -13.17 -28.86 -19.99
N ALA A 391 -12.50 -29.64 -19.13
CA ALA A 391 -11.89 -29.15 -17.89
C ALA A 391 -10.61 -28.30 -18.12
N ALA A 392 -10.18 -28.11 -19.37
CA ALA A 392 -9.03 -27.30 -19.72
C ALA A 392 -9.26 -25.78 -19.63
N ALA A 393 -10.23 -25.32 -18.84
CA ALA A 393 -10.57 -23.91 -18.66
C ALA A 393 -10.50 -23.52 -17.17
N PRO A 394 -9.98 -22.32 -16.83
CA PRO A 394 -9.54 -21.26 -17.73
C PRO A 394 -8.17 -21.53 -18.36
N GLN A 395 -7.91 -20.85 -19.49
CA GLN A 395 -6.58 -20.74 -20.09
C GLN A 395 -6.18 -19.28 -20.10
N ILE A 396 -4.89 -19.02 -19.88
CA ILE A 396 -4.37 -17.66 -19.72
C ILE A 396 -3.15 -17.42 -20.59
N PHE A 397 -3.07 -16.22 -21.16
CA PHE A 397 -1.89 -15.73 -21.88
C PHE A 397 -1.41 -14.45 -21.22
N ILE A 398 -0.11 -14.41 -20.87
CA ILE A 398 0.48 -13.32 -20.08
C ILE A 398 1.51 -12.58 -20.97
N PRO A 399 1.15 -11.47 -21.62
CA PRO A 399 2.08 -10.65 -22.41
C PRO A 399 3.06 -9.89 -21.49
N TYR A 400 4.01 -10.60 -20.90
CA TYR A 400 5.01 -10.08 -19.97
C TYR A 400 6.33 -9.74 -20.68
N LYS A 401 6.97 -8.64 -20.24
CA LYS A 401 8.23 -8.10 -20.81
C LYS A 401 8.22 -8.10 -22.34
N GLU A 402 9.04 -8.92 -22.99
CA GLU A 402 9.19 -8.99 -24.45
C GLU A 402 7.97 -9.61 -25.15
N VAL A 403 7.18 -10.44 -24.47
CA VAL A 403 5.97 -11.04 -25.04
C VAL A 403 4.90 -9.99 -25.31
N LEU A 404 4.94 -8.83 -24.65
CA LEU A 404 4.05 -7.71 -24.96
C LEU A 404 4.34 -7.10 -26.33
N GLU A 405 5.62 -7.05 -26.73
CA GLU A 405 6.01 -6.62 -28.08
C GLU A 405 5.53 -7.62 -29.13
N LEU A 406 5.75 -8.93 -28.90
CA LEU A 406 5.23 -10.00 -29.78
C LEU A 406 3.70 -9.92 -29.90
N TYR A 407 2.98 -9.74 -28.80
CA TYR A 407 1.53 -9.62 -28.79
C TYR A 407 1.06 -8.42 -29.63
N ASN A 408 1.62 -7.23 -29.38
CA ASN A 408 1.31 -6.04 -30.17
C ASN A 408 1.75 -6.16 -31.64
N ALA A 409 2.70 -7.04 -31.97
CA ALA A 409 3.13 -7.36 -33.34
C ALA A 409 2.29 -8.44 -34.04
N GLY A 410 1.33 -9.08 -33.36
CA GLY A 410 0.33 -9.95 -34.00
C GLY A 410 0.23 -11.40 -33.53
N VAL A 411 0.61 -11.74 -32.29
CA VAL A 411 0.31 -13.07 -31.72
C VAL A 411 -1.20 -13.29 -31.67
N GLN A 412 -1.66 -14.41 -32.21
CA GLN A 412 -3.06 -14.78 -32.36
C GLN A 412 -3.53 -15.60 -31.15
N VAL A 413 -4.00 -14.91 -30.11
CA VAL A 413 -4.52 -15.55 -28.89
C VAL A 413 -6.02 -15.91 -29.08
N PRO A 414 -6.43 -17.20 -28.99
CA PRO A 414 -7.82 -17.64 -29.14
C PRO A 414 -8.79 -16.89 -28.22
N ASP A 415 -10.01 -16.61 -28.66
CA ASP A 415 -10.90 -15.63 -28.01
C ASP A 415 -11.31 -15.99 -26.56
N ASP A 416 -11.40 -17.28 -26.25
CA ASP A 416 -11.74 -17.83 -24.95
C ASP A 416 -10.59 -17.78 -23.92
N VAL A 417 -9.37 -17.50 -24.37
CA VAL A 417 -8.18 -17.35 -23.51
C VAL A 417 -8.18 -15.97 -22.85
N THR A 418 -8.01 -15.95 -21.53
CA THR A 418 -7.93 -14.70 -20.75
C THR A 418 -6.58 -14.02 -20.97
N LEU A 419 -6.59 -12.73 -21.29
CA LEU A 419 -5.37 -11.92 -21.37
C LEU A 419 -5.03 -11.35 -19.98
N ILE A 420 -3.85 -11.65 -19.46
CA ILE A 420 -3.40 -11.21 -18.12
C ILE A 420 -2.40 -10.07 -18.26
N TRP A 421 -2.84 -8.86 -18.02
CA TRP A 421 -2.05 -7.65 -18.20
C TRP A 421 -1.12 -7.40 -17.00
N PRO A 422 0.21 -7.37 -17.18
CA PRO A 422 1.11 -7.10 -16.07
C PRO A 422 1.25 -5.60 -15.78
N ASP A 423 1.54 -5.28 -14.53
CA ASP A 423 2.14 -4.00 -14.16
C ASP A 423 3.62 -3.92 -14.57
N ASP A 424 4.30 -2.84 -14.17
CA ASP A 424 5.74 -2.65 -14.35
C ASP A 424 6.57 -3.20 -13.19
N ASN A 425 6.00 -4.15 -12.45
CA ASN A 425 6.55 -4.71 -11.22
C ASN A 425 6.70 -3.71 -10.05
N HIS A 426 6.16 -2.49 -10.18
CA HIS A 426 6.19 -1.44 -9.16
C HIS A 426 4.79 -0.87 -8.90
N GLY A 427 3.74 -1.59 -9.34
CA GLY A 427 2.35 -1.22 -9.18
C GLY A 427 1.86 -0.14 -10.17
N ASN A 428 2.45 0.02 -11.36
CA ASN A 428 1.89 0.86 -12.43
C ASN A 428 1.46 0.00 -13.62
N MET A 429 0.16 0.00 -13.99
CA MET A 429 -0.29 -0.83 -15.11
C MET A 429 0.30 -0.33 -16.44
N ARG A 430 1.10 -1.20 -17.10
CA ARG A 430 1.80 -0.91 -18.37
C ARG A 430 0.82 -0.68 -19.51
N GLN A 431 -0.06 -1.64 -19.73
CA GLN A 431 -1.06 -1.66 -20.78
C GLN A 431 -2.37 -2.25 -20.21
N LEU A 432 -3.50 -1.76 -20.70
CA LEU A 432 -4.84 -2.25 -20.35
C LEU A 432 -5.64 -2.48 -21.65
N PRO A 433 -6.71 -3.30 -21.61
CA PRO A 433 -7.34 -3.77 -22.83
C PRO A 433 -8.05 -2.67 -23.60
N ASN A 434 -7.81 -2.66 -24.92
CA ASN A 434 -8.51 -1.82 -25.87
C ASN A 434 -9.94 -2.33 -26.14
N ASP A 435 -10.71 -1.58 -26.93
CA ASP A 435 -12.11 -1.87 -27.20
C ASP A 435 -12.36 -3.26 -27.82
N ALA A 436 -11.42 -3.80 -28.59
CA ALA A 436 -11.53 -5.14 -29.15
C ALA A 436 -11.20 -6.22 -28.09
N GLU A 437 -10.16 -6.00 -27.28
CA GLU A 437 -9.75 -6.91 -26.22
C GLU A 437 -10.80 -7.02 -25.09
N ARG A 438 -11.53 -5.94 -24.79
CA ARG A 438 -12.66 -5.96 -23.84
C ARG A 438 -13.89 -6.73 -24.34
N ARG A 439 -13.97 -7.06 -25.64
CA ARG A 439 -15.06 -7.87 -26.22
C ARG A 439 -14.78 -9.37 -26.27
N ARG A 440 -13.56 -9.81 -25.93
CA ARG A 440 -13.15 -11.21 -25.96
C ARG A 440 -13.90 -12.03 -24.90
N SER A 441 -14.38 -13.22 -25.25
CA SER A 441 -15.15 -14.09 -24.35
C SER A 441 -14.35 -14.58 -23.13
N GLY A 442 -13.05 -14.82 -23.29
CA GLY A 442 -12.13 -15.10 -22.19
C GLY A 442 -12.05 -13.96 -21.17
N GLY A 443 -12.25 -12.71 -21.62
CA GLY A 443 -12.10 -11.51 -20.80
C GLY A 443 -10.64 -11.16 -20.53
N ASN A 444 -10.43 -10.30 -19.54
CA ASN A 444 -9.11 -9.74 -19.21
C ASN A 444 -8.86 -9.83 -17.69
N GLY A 445 -7.60 -9.99 -17.31
CA GLY A 445 -7.13 -10.00 -15.94
C GLY A 445 -5.84 -9.21 -15.77
N ILE A 446 -5.24 -9.25 -14.58
CA ILE A 446 -3.99 -8.56 -14.26
C ILE A 446 -3.03 -9.39 -13.42
N TYR A 447 -1.75 -9.09 -13.57
CA TYR A 447 -0.67 -9.49 -12.65
C TYR A 447 -0.05 -8.23 -12.04
N TYR A 448 -0.11 -8.08 -10.72
CA TYR A 448 0.24 -6.84 -10.00
C TYR A 448 1.16 -7.12 -8.81
N HIS A 449 2.16 -6.27 -8.56
CA HIS A 449 3.19 -6.56 -7.55
C HIS A 449 3.00 -5.81 -6.23
N LEU A 450 2.87 -6.55 -5.13
CA LEU A 450 3.06 -6.05 -3.76
C LEU A 450 4.45 -6.36 -3.19
N SER A 451 5.17 -7.29 -3.81
CA SER A 451 6.60 -7.61 -3.62
C SER A 451 7.26 -7.82 -4.99
N TYR A 452 8.57 -7.59 -5.13
CA TYR A 452 9.28 -7.82 -6.39
C TYR A 452 10.81 -8.00 -6.27
N TRP A 453 11.32 -9.11 -6.81
CA TRP A 453 12.73 -9.30 -7.19
C TRP A 453 13.00 -8.86 -8.63
N GLY A 454 13.74 -7.76 -8.79
CA GLY A 454 14.35 -7.44 -10.07
C GLY A 454 14.83 -6.00 -10.23
N ARG A 455 14.55 -5.43 -11.42
CA ARG A 455 15.05 -4.13 -11.88
C ARG A 455 13.96 -3.05 -11.84
N PRO A 456 14.29 -1.79 -11.52
CA PRO A 456 15.64 -1.28 -11.26
C PRO A 456 16.22 -1.72 -9.89
N ARG A 457 15.38 -1.72 -8.85
CA ARG A 457 15.65 -2.21 -7.49
C ARG A 457 14.55 -3.18 -7.05
N SER A 458 14.87 -4.06 -6.11
CA SER A 458 13.93 -5.04 -5.53
C SER A 458 13.36 -4.50 -4.21
N TYR A 459 12.10 -4.84 -3.90
CA TYR A 459 11.46 -4.52 -2.62
C TYR A 459 10.77 -5.78 -2.11
N LEU A 460 11.30 -6.32 -1.01
CA LEU A 460 11.11 -7.71 -0.58
C LEU A 460 10.91 -7.84 0.94
N TRP A 461 10.95 -6.74 1.69
CA TRP A 461 11.00 -6.79 3.15
C TRP A 461 9.74 -6.23 3.82
N LEU A 462 9.29 -5.05 3.41
CA LEU A 462 8.20 -4.32 4.07
C LEU A 462 7.06 -3.92 3.12
N ASP A 463 5.84 -3.95 3.63
CA ASP A 463 4.62 -3.46 2.97
C ASP A 463 4.68 -1.95 2.68
N THR A 464 5.27 -1.60 1.56
CA THR A 464 5.65 -0.21 1.23
C THR A 464 4.84 0.37 0.08
N THR A 465 3.75 -0.29 -0.34
CA THR A 465 2.87 0.15 -1.42
C THR A 465 1.59 0.77 -0.83
N GLN A 466 1.39 2.08 -1.05
CA GLN A 466 0.23 2.80 -0.48
C GLN A 466 -1.11 2.21 -0.93
N LEU A 467 -2.06 2.06 -0.01
CA LEU A 467 -3.40 1.55 -0.37
C LEU A 467 -4.13 2.45 -1.36
N SER A 468 -3.99 3.78 -1.28
CA SER A 468 -4.60 4.68 -2.27
C SER A 468 -4.00 4.52 -3.67
N LYS A 469 -2.73 4.11 -3.79
CA LYS A 469 -2.11 3.75 -5.08
C LYS A 469 -2.66 2.43 -5.62
N VAL A 470 -2.78 1.42 -4.76
CA VAL A 470 -3.44 0.15 -5.11
C VAL A 470 -4.86 0.41 -5.58
N TRP A 471 -5.63 1.20 -4.83
CA TRP A 471 -7.00 1.59 -5.17
C TRP A 471 -7.08 2.28 -6.53
N GLN A 472 -6.18 3.24 -6.78
CA GLN A 472 -6.14 3.98 -8.03
C GLN A 472 -5.98 3.05 -9.25
N GLU A 473 -4.96 2.18 -9.21
CA GLU A 473 -4.66 1.28 -10.33
C GLU A 473 -5.69 0.14 -10.43
N LEU A 474 -6.16 -0.44 -9.32
CA LEU A 474 -7.19 -1.49 -9.36
C LEU A 474 -8.57 -0.96 -9.79
N ARG A 475 -8.92 0.30 -9.44
CA ARG A 475 -10.09 0.98 -9.99
C ARG A 475 -9.96 1.16 -11.50
N ARG A 476 -8.79 1.65 -11.97
CA ARG A 476 -8.47 1.79 -13.40
C ARG A 476 -8.53 0.45 -14.13
N VAL A 477 -8.04 -0.64 -13.53
CA VAL A 477 -8.13 -2.00 -14.08
C VAL A 477 -9.59 -2.43 -14.28
N HIS A 478 -10.43 -2.22 -13.27
CA HIS A 478 -11.86 -2.52 -13.37
C HIS A 478 -12.60 -1.62 -14.38
N ASP A 479 -12.28 -0.32 -14.42
CA ASP A 479 -12.84 0.63 -15.42
C ASP A 479 -12.48 0.22 -16.87
N HIS A 480 -11.42 -0.55 -17.06
CA HIS A 480 -11.02 -1.16 -18.34
C HIS A 480 -11.53 -2.61 -18.50
N GLN A 481 -12.50 -3.08 -17.70
CA GLN A 481 -13.11 -4.42 -17.81
C GLN A 481 -12.09 -5.57 -17.79
N ALA A 482 -11.05 -5.43 -16.95
CA ALA A 482 -10.14 -6.51 -16.61
C ALA A 482 -10.56 -7.12 -15.27
N ASP A 483 -11.69 -7.85 -15.29
CA ASP A 483 -12.40 -8.42 -14.13
C ASP A 483 -12.36 -9.96 -14.07
N ARG A 484 -11.71 -10.63 -15.03
CA ARG A 484 -11.70 -12.09 -15.07
C ARG A 484 -10.78 -12.69 -14.00
N MET A 485 -9.57 -12.16 -13.84
CA MET A 485 -8.54 -12.76 -12.99
C MET A 485 -7.57 -11.72 -12.43
N TRP A 486 -7.49 -11.56 -11.11
CA TRP A 486 -6.48 -10.74 -10.43
C TRP A 486 -5.53 -11.63 -9.63
N ILE A 487 -4.24 -11.59 -10.00
CA ILE A 487 -3.15 -12.31 -9.31
C ILE A 487 -2.14 -11.29 -8.76
N PHE A 488 -1.86 -11.38 -7.46
CA PHE A 488 -0.96 -10.46 -6.76
C PHE A 488 0.36 -11.15 -6.42
N ASN A 489 1.52 -10.60 -6.83
CA ASN A 489 2.80 -11.04 -6.29
C ASN A 489 2.90 -10.64 -4.82
N VAL A 490 3.00 -11.62 -3.92
CA VAL A 490 2.98 -11.40 -2.47
C VAL A 490 4.32 -11.64 -1.77
N GLY A 491 5.38 -11.98 -2.51
CA GLY A 491 6.64 -12.37 -1.89
C GLY A 491 6.47 -13.58 -0.97
N ASP A 492 7.02 -13.45 0.23
CA ASP A 492 6.91 -14.40 1.34
C ASP A 492 5.54 -14.41 2.07
N ILE A 493 4.50 -13.74 1.53
CA ILE A 493 3.19 -13.44 2.17
C ILE A 493 3.29 -12.43 3.33
N LYS A 494 4.19 -12.67 4.30
CA LYS A 494 4.51 -11.71 5.36
C LYS A 494 5.64 -10.80 4.85
N SER A 495 5.67 -9.49 5.12
CA SER A 495 4.84 -8.69 6.02
C SER A 495 3.80 -7.80 5.30
N ILE A 496 3.16 -8.32 4.24
CA ILE A 496 2.21 -7.56 3.40
C ILE A 496 0.72 -7.86 3.68
N GLU A 497 0.40 -8.31 4.89
CA GLU A 497 -0.93 -8.76 5.30
C GLU A 497 -2.01 -7.69 5.08
N THR A 498 -1.67 -6.42 5.29
CA THR A 498 -2.57 -5.27 5.08
C THR A 498 -2.84 -5.03 3.60
N GLY A 499 -1.79 -4.91 2.78
CA GLY A 499 -1.90 -4.73 1.34
C GLY A 499 -2.63 -5.87 0.64
N LEU A 500 -2.33 -7.12 0.99
CA LEU A 500 -3.02 -8.30 0.45
C LEU A 500 -4.50 -8.32 0.84
N SER A 501 -4.83 -8.02 2.10
CA SER A 501 -6.22 -7.91 2.55
C SER A 501 -6.98 -6.85 1.75
N PHE A 502 -6.36 -5.71 1.46
CA PHE A 502 -6.98 -4.64 0.68
C PHE A 502 -7.23 -5.05 -0.78
N CYS A 503 -6.24 -5.65 -1.42
CA CYS A 503 -6.34 -6.17 -2.78
C CYS A 503 -7.48 -7.19 -2.94
N LEU A 504 -7.65 -8.10 -1.98
CA LEU A 504 -8.69 -9.13 -2.03
C LEU A 504 -10.09 -8.59 -1.63
N ASP A 505 -10.19 -7.66 -0.68
CA ASP A 505 -11.45 -6.94 -0.40
C ASP A 505 -11.91 -6.15 -1.64
N MET A 506 -10.99 -5.50 -2.38
CA MET A 506 -11.30 -4.85 -3.66
C MET A 506 -11.66 -5.84 -4.77
N ALA A 507 -10.97 -6.96 -4.88
CA ALA A 507 -11.30 -8.00 -5.86
C ALA A 507 -12.69 -8.62 -5.60
N TRP A 508 -13.18 -8.56 -4.36
CA TRP A 508 -14.54 -8.92 -4.02
C TRP A 508 -15.54 -7.80 -4.37
N ASP A 509 -15.28 -6.57 -3.94
CA ASP A 509 -16.16 -5.40 -4.14
C ASP A 509 -15.34 -4.14 -4.44
N VAL A 510 -15.24 -3.82 -5.74
CA VAL A 510 -14.50 -2.68 -6.28
C VAL A 510 -15.17 -1.32 -6.05
N ASP A 511 -16.48 -1.30 -5.73
CA ASP A 511 -17.28 -0.09 -5.57
C ASP A 511 -17.43 0.32 -4.09
N ARG A 512 -17.08 -0.57 -3.15
CA ARG A 512 -17.08 -0.31 -1.69
C ARG A 512 -16.22 0.90 -1.27
N TRP A 513 -15.10 1.13 -1.95
CA TRP A 513 -14.16 2.21 -1.63
C TRP A 513 -14.09 3.25 -2.74
N GLY A 514 -14.21 4.52 -2.36
CA GLY A 514 -14.09 5.70 -3.22
C GLY A 514 -12.83 6.52 -2.94
N PRO A 515 -12.58 7.57 -3.72
CA PRO A 515 -11.34 8.36 -3.66
C PRO A 515 -11.11 9.11 -2.34
N GLU A 516 -12.17 9.36 -1.58
CA GLU A 516 -12.11 10.11 -0.31
C GLU A 516 -11.98 9.20 0.93
N ASN A 517 -12.26 7.90 0.81
CA ASN A 517 -12.45 7.00 1.95
C ASN A 517 -11.65 5.67 1.87
N VAL A 518 -10.61 5.58 1.05
CA VAL A 518 -9.67 4.43 1.05
C VAL A 518 -9.08 4.18 2.46
N GLY A 519 -8.89 5.24 3.25
CA GLY A 519 -8.43 5.13 4.65
C GLY A 519 -9.39 4.40 5.60
N ASP A 520 -10.69 4.35 5.29
CA ASP A 520 -11.68 3.68 6.15
C ASP A 520 -11.46 2.16 6.17
N PHE A 521 -10.91 1.58 5.09
CA PHE A 521 -10.46 0.19 5.09
C PHE A 521 -9.47 -0.08 6.23
N LEU A 522 -8.49 0.81 6.46
CA LEU A 522 -7.51 0.63 7.55
C LEU A 522 -8.19 0.69 8.92
N VAL A 523 -9.17 1.59 9.08
CA VAL A 523 -9.95 1.71 10.33
C VAL A 523 -10.72 0.42 10.60
N GLU A 524 -11.40 -0.12 9.60
CA GLU A 524 -12.13 -1.38 9.72
C GLU A 524 -11.20 -2.58 9.92
N TRP A 525 -10.15 -2.71 9.10
CA TRP A 525 -9.22 -3.83 9.14
C TRP A 525 -8.47 -3.88 10.47
N ALA A 526 -7.91 -2.76 10.93
CA ALA A 526 -7.27 -2.69 12.25
C ALA A 526 -8.29 -2.85 13.38
N GLY A 527 -9.53 -2.37 13.20
CA GLY A 527 -10.64 -2.60 14.11
C GLY A 527 -11.06 -4.07 14.24
N ARG A 528 -10.90 -4.88 13.18
CA ARG A 528 -11.06 -6.34 13.21
C ARG A 528 -9.92 -7.03 13.97
N GLN A 529 -8.68 -6.56 13.82
CA GLN A 529 -7.51 -7.20 14.46
C GLN A 529 -7.33 -6.82 15.94
N PHE A 530 -7.49 -5.54 16.29
CA PHE A 530 -7.15 -4.98 17.61
C PHE A 530 -8.35 -4.43 18.39
N GLY A 531 -9.56 -4.57 17.82
CA GLY A 531 -10.82 -4.06 18.37
C GLY A 531 -11.12 -2.62 17.92
N ARG A 532 -12.39 -2.36 17.59
CA ARG A 532 -12.88 -1.11 16.96
C ARG A 532 -12.38 0.19 17.59
N ARG A 533 -12.18 0.23 18.92
CA ARG A 533 -11.69 1.43 19.64
C ARG A 533 -10.29 1.89 19.24
N HIS A 534 -9.47 0.99 18.69
CA HIS A 534 -8.07 1.25 18.33
C HIS A 534 -7.87 1.42 16.82
N GLY A 535 -8.87 1.05 16.01
CA GLY A 535 -8.83 1.13 14.54
C GLY A 535 -8.40 2.49 14.00
N PRO A 536 -9.00 3.62 14.43
CA PRO A 536 -8.64 4.95 13.93
C PRO A 536 -7.17 5.35 14.16
N GLU A 537 -6.60 5.05 15.33
CA GLU A 537 -5.20 5.40 15.63
C GLU A 537 -4.23 4.52 14.82
N ILE A 538 -4.52 3.22 14.68
CA ILE A 538 -3.71 2.32 13.85
C ILE A 538 -3.80 2.73 12.38
N ALA A 539 -4.98 3.13 11.90
CA ALA A 539 -5.16 3.65 10.55
C ALA A 539 -4.34 4.92 10.32
N ALA A 540 -4.39 5.89 11.24
CA ALA A 540 -3.58 7.10 11.16
C ALA A 540 -2.06 6.81 11.16
N ILE A 541 -1.62 5.84 11.98
CA ILE A 541 -0.23 5.35 11.98
C ILE A 541 0.14 4.72 10.62
N ARG A 542 -0.67 3.81 10.09
CA ARG A 542 -0.40 3.12 8.81
C ARG A 542 -0.43 4.08 7.63
N THR A 543 -1.33 5.07 7.62
CA THR A 543 -1.38 6.11 6.57
C THR A 543 -0.10 6.94 6.54
N GLU A 544 0.40 7.41 7.69
CA GLU A 544 1.67 8.18 7.72
C GLU A 544 2.89 7.31 7.37
N TYR A 545 2.91 6.04 7.81
CA TYR A 545 3.90 5.06 7.39
C TYR A 545 3.93 4.88 5.85
N TYR A 546 2.76 4.71 5.21
CA TYR A 546 2.66 4.60 3.75
C TYR A 546 3.05 5.90 3.04
N ARG A 547 2.74 7.07 3.61
CA ARG A 547 3.16 8.38 3.07
C ARG A 547 4.70 8.50 3.07
N LEU A 548 5.35 8.16 4.18
CA LEU A 548 6.81 8.13 4.29
C LEU A 548 7.46 7.07 3.38
N ALA A 549 6.81 5.91 3.16
CA ALA A 549 7.27 4.90 2.22
C ALA A 549 7.17 5.35 0.74
N ALA A 550 6.19 6.18 0.39
CA ALA A 550 6.01 6.72 -0.97
C ALA A 550 6.97 7.86 -1.33
N GLU A 551 7.54 8.56 -0.35
CA GLU A 551 8.70 9.42 -0.58
C GLU A 551 9.91 8.60 -1.07
N ARG A 552 10.24 7.51 -0.36
CA ARG A 552 11.25 6.52 -0.73
C ARG A 552 11.02 5.22 0.07
N ARG A 553 10.95 4.07 -0.61
CA ARG A 553 10.89 2.76 0.06
C ARG A 553 12.18 2.55 0.89
N PRO A 554 12.13 1.94 2.10
CA PRO A 554 13.31 1.62 2.90
C PRO A 554 14.38 0.83 2.13
N GLU A 555 13.97 -0.14 1.30
CA GLU A 555 14.86 -0.93 0.44
C GLU A 555 15.54 -0.09 -0.68
N PHE A 556 15.01 1.09 -0.98
CA PHE A 556 15.55 1.99 -2.01
C PHE A 556 16.41 3.12 -1.42
N ILE A 557 16.59 3.18 -0.09
CA ILE A 557 17.46 4.14 0.58
C ILE A 557 18.92 3.92 0.15
N ASP A 558 19.65 5.03 0.05
CA ASP A 558 21.06 5.07 -0.30
C ASP A 558 21.73 6.29 0.33
N LYS A 559 23.04 6.45 0.15
CA LYS A 559 23.77 7.63 0.64
C LYS A 559 23.37 8.89 -0.11
N ALA A 560 23.33 10.02 0.60
CA ALA A 560 23.12 11.37 0.08
C ALA A 560 21.84 11.54 -0.77
N ILE A 561 20.78 10.79 -0.46
CA ILE A 561 19.46 10.94 -1.11
C ILE A 561 18.75 12.21 -0.62
N PHE A 562 18.55 12.34 0.70
CA PHE A 562 17.85 13.48 1.30
C PHE A 562 18.84 14.55 1.77
N SER A 563 18.50 15.81 1.60
CA SER A 563 19.38 16.92 1.98
C SER A 563 19.49 17.07 3.50
N THR A 564 20.72 17.14 4.01
CA THR A 564 21.03 17.45 5.42
C THR A 564 21.29 18.94 5.68
N VAL A 565 21.10 19.79 4.66
CA VAL A 565 21.38 21.25 4.72
C VAL A 565 20.30 22.12 4.10
N HIS A 566 19.43 21.61 3.23
CA HIS A 566 18.31 22.37 2.66
C HIS A 566 16.98 21.98 3.32
N HIS A 567 16.00 22.88 3.28
CA HIS A 567 14.62 22.59 3.69
C HIS A 567 14.30 22.86 5.16
N GLY A 568 15.28 23.27 5.97
CA GLY A 568 15.31 22.99 7.41
C GLY A 568 15.70 21.53 7.70
N ASP A 569 16.73 21.01 7.02
CA ASP A 569 17.24 19.62 7.12
C ASP A 569 16.20 18.55 6.71
N GLU A 570 16.03 18.36 5.39
CA GLU A 570 15.08 17.41 4.78
C GLU A 570 15.19 15.99 5.37
N ALA A 571 16.42 15.53 5.62
CA ALA A 571 16.66 14.23 6.21
C ALA A 571 16.27 14.18 7.71
N GLU A 572 16.61 15.20 8.51
CA GLU A 572 16.20 15.27 9.93
C GLU A 572 14.67 15.32 10.08
N ARG A 573 13.96 16.15 9.30
CA ARG A 573 12.48 16.21 9.37
C ARG A 573 11.83 14.86 9.08
N ARG A 574 12.37 14.11 8.11
CA ARG A 574 11.93 12.74 7.82
C ARG A 574 12.22 11.78 8.99
N MET A 575 13.35 11.93 9.70
CA MET A 575 13.64 11.12 10.88
C MET A 575 12.72 11.47 12.05
N SER A 576 12.46 12.76 12.29
CA SER A 576 11.49 13.21 13.32
C SER A 576 10.08 12.70 13.05
N ALA A 577 9.63 12.66 11.78
CA ALA A 577 8.34 12.07 11.42
C ALA A 577 8.27 10.58 11.76
N TYR A 578 9.30 9.80 11.41
CA TYR A 578 9.40 8.39 11.81
C TYR A 578 9.49 8.19 13.34
N GLU A 579 10.22 9.04 14.05
CA GLU A 579 10.37 8.95 15.51
C GLU A 579 9.04 9.24 16.23
N GLN A 580 8.34 10.30 15.84
CA GLN A 580 6.99 10.62 16.34
C GLN A 580 6.00 9.49 16.04
N LEU A 581 6.07 8.90 14.84
CA LEU A 581 5.24 7.77 14.45
C LEU A 581 5.52 6.52 15.31
N LEU A 582 6.79 6.21 15.56
CA LEU A 582 7.21 5.09 16.40
C LEU A 582 6.85 5.31 17.89
N ASP A 583 6.90 6.54 18.39
CA ASP A 583 6.42 6.90 19.72
C ASP A 583 4.91 6.69 19.86
N ARG A 584 4.10 7.10 18.86
CA ARG A 584 2.65 6.80 18.81
C ARG A 584 2.38 5.30 18.82
N VAL A 585 3.10 4.53 17.99
CA VAL A 585 3.05 3.06 17.96
C VAL A 585 3.31 2.46 19.34
N ARG A 586 4.42 2.83 19.99
CA ARG A 586 4.81 2.31 21.31
C ARG A 586 3.79 2.70 22.39
N LYS A 587 3.31 3.95 22.38
CA LYS A 587 2.25 4.45 23.28
C LYS A 587 0.91 3.75 23.08
N LEU A 588 0.60 3.27 21.86
CA LEU A 588 -0.59 2.47 21.61
C LEU A 588 -0.39 1.01 22.04
N GLY A 589 0.73 0.39 21.66
CA GLY A 589 1.06 -1.00 22.03
C GLY A 589 1.05 -1.23 23.54
N ALA A 590 1.56 -0.26 24.32
CA ALA A 590 1.51 -0.28 25.78
C ALA A 590 0.08 -0.27 26.38
N LYS A 591 -0.95 0.11 25.59
CA LYS A 591 -2.38 0.11 25.99
C LYS A 591 -3.11 -1.17 25.55
N LEU A 592 -2.48 -2.05 24.78
CA LEU A 592 -3.09 -3.28 24.31
C LEU A 592 -3.02 -4.38 25.39
N PRO A 593 -4.07 -5.21 25.54
CA PRO A 593 -4.00 -6.41 26.35
C PRO A 593 -2.90 -7.34 25.84
N GLU A 594 -2.27 -8.08 26.76
CA GLU A 594 -1.15 -8.98 26.46
C GLU A 594 -1.36 -9.93 25.25
N PRO A 595 -2.53 -10.57 25.05
CA PRO A 595 -2.76 -11.44 23.89
C PRO A 595 -2.65 -10.76 22.51
N TYR A 596 -2.67 -9.43 22.42
CA TYR A 596 -2.51 -8.69 21.17
C TYR A 596 -1.07 -8.25 20.89
N ARG A 597 -0.12 -8.49 21.81
CA ARG A 597 1.23 -7.92 21.71
C ARG A 597 2.03 -8.46 20.54
N ASP A 598 1.92 -9.76 20.26
CA ASP A 598 2.61 -10.40 19.15
C ASP A 598 2.05 -9.86 17.83
N ALA A 599 0.75 -10.04 17.56
CA ALA A 599 0.04 -9.48 16.42
C ALA A 599 0.31 -7.98 16.18
N PHE A 600 0.37 -7.16 17.24
CA PHE A 600 0.67 -5.74 17.13
C PHE A 600 2.14 -5.48 16.78
N TYR A 601 3.06 -6.27 17.32
CA TYR A 601 4.48 -6.17 16.99
C TYR A 601 4.72 -6.48 15.52
N GLU A 602 4.15 -7.57 14.99
CA GLU A 602 4.35 -7.93 13.57
C GLU A 602 3.60 -7.01 12.59
N LEU A 603 2.33 -6.68 12.84
CA LEU A 603 1.50 -5.92 11.88
C LEU A 603 1.70 -4.40 11.96
N VAL A 604 2.19 -3.86 13.09
CA VAL A 604 2.26 -2.40 13.32
C VAL A 604 3.65 -1.94 13.75
N GLU A 605 4.26 -2.52 14.80
CA GLU A 605 5.52 -2.00 15.36
C GLU A 605 6.73 -2.28 14.46
N TYR A 606 6.91 -3.53 14.04
CA TYR A 606 8.05 -3.96 13.23
C TYR A 606 8.18 -3.19 11.91
N PRO A 607 7.14 -3.05 11.05
CA PRO A 607 7.29 -2.33 9.78
C PRO A 607 7.62 -0.84 9.98
N VAL A 608 7.08 -0.18 11.00
CA VAL A 608 7.42 1.23 11.32
C VAL A 608 8.84 1.34 11.86
N HIS A 609 9.23 0.47 12.80
CA HIS A 609 10.54 0.52 13.44
C HIS A 609 11.67 0.11 12.47
N GLY A 610 11.45 -0.91 11.65
CA GLY A 610 12.39 -1.33 10.59
C GLY A 610 12.59 -0.25 9.54
N ALA A 611 11.51 0.36 9.05
CA ALA A 611 11.61 1.50 8.13
C ALA A 611 12.37 2.68 8.74
N TYR A 612 12.08 3.03 10.00
CA TYR A 612 12.81 4.08 10.72
C TYR A 612 14.31 3.78 10.78
N LEU A 613 14.72 2.62 11.30
CA LEU A 613 16.12 2.26 11.48
C LEU A 613 16.90 2.17 10.17
N MET A 614 16.26 1.68 9.11
CA MET A 614 16.82 1.64 7.75
C MET A 614 17.15 3.06 7.23
N ASN A 615 16.26 4.02 7.45
CA ASN A 615 16.53 5.41 7.10
C ASN A 615 17.56 6.05 8.07
N LEU A 616 17.44 5.80 9.37
CA LEU A 616 18.24 6.41 10.44
C LEU A 616 19.73 6.08 10.33
N LYS A 617 20.08 4.82 10.03
CA LYS A 617 21.48 4.43 9.84
C LYS A 617 22.15 5.15 8.66
N TYR A 618 21.38 5.42 7.59
CA TYR A 618 21.85 6.19 6.43
C TYR A 618 21.90 7.70 6.73
N TYR A 619 20.91 8.26 7.42
CA TYR A 619 20.94 9.66 7.89
C TYR A 619 22.21 9.94 8.72
N TRP A 620 22.53 9.08 9.70
CA TRP A 620 23.76 9.25 10.48
C TRP A 620 25.03 9.04 9.68
N ALA A 621 25.03 8.17 8.67
CA ALA A 621 26.16 8.02 7.75
C ALA A 621 26.36 9.27 6.85
N ASP A 622 25.28 9.92 6.42
CA ASP A 622 25.34 11.16 5.64
C ASP A 622 25.75 12.36 6.51
N ARG A 623 25.26 12.45 7.75
CA ARG A 623 25.74 13.44 8.75
C ARG A 623 27.21 13.20 9.11
N ASN A 624 27.66 11.95 9.21
CA ASN A 624 29.08 11.60 9.36
C ASN A 624 29.92 12.05 8.16
N ALA A 625 29.47 11.79 6.93
CA ALA A 625 30.16 12.22 5.71
C ALA A 625 30.20 13.75 5.56
N LEU A 626 29.14 14.47 5.97
CA LEU A 626 29.13 15.93 6.03
C LEU A 626 30.08 16.46 7.11
N ALA A 627 30.10 15.82 8.29
CA ALA A 627 30.97 16.19 9.41
C ALA A 627 32.46 16.11 9.04
N VAL A 628 32.86 15.09 8.26
CA VAL A 628 34.21 14.99 7.68
C VAL A 628 34.51 16.18 6.76
N ARG A 629 33.60 16.53 5.83
CA ARG A 629 33.80 17.69 4.91
C ARG A 629 33.90 19.02 5.64
N GLN A 630 33.23 19.14 6.79
CA GLN A 630 33.23 20.34 7.63
C GLN A 630 34.34 20.35 8.69
N GLY A 631 35.14 19.29 8.82
CA GLY A 631 36.19 19.19 9.82
C GLY A 631 35.67 19.12 11.27
N ARG A 632 34.48 18.56 11.51
CA ARG A 632 33.98 18.35 12.89
C ARG A 632 34.85 17.29 13.59
N GLY A 633 35.24 17.54 14.83
CA GLY A 633 36.09 16.65 15.63
C GLY A 633 35.30 15.50 16.23
N ALA A 634 35.02 15.55 17.54
CA ALA A 634 34.31 14.49 18.26
C ALA A 634 32.95 14.12 17.63
N GLY A 635 32.23 15.09 17.05
CA GLY A 635 30.94 14.87 16.39
C GLY A 635 31.00 13.89 15.20
N THR A 636 32.11 13.84 14.47
CA THR A 636 32.29 12.87 13.38
C THR A 636 32.25 11.43 13.91
N ASN A 637 32.96 11.16 15.00
CA ASN A 637 32.97 9.83 15.64
C ASN A 637 31.60 9.50 16.25
N ARG A 638 30.93 10.48 16.85
CA ARG A 638 29.58 10.33 17.43
C ARG A 638 28.55 9.90 16.37
N PHE A 639 28.60 10.46 15.16
CA PHE A 639 27.72 10.04 14.07
C PHE A 639 28.04 8.64 13.55
N ALA A 640 29.31 8.23 13.55
CA ALA A 640 29.68 6.84 13.23
C ALA A 640 29.08 5.86 14.24
N ASP A 641 29.15 6.16 15.54
CA ASP A 641 28.53 5.34 16.60
C ASP A 641 27.00 5.23 16.42
N LEU A 642 26.33 6.33 16.06
CA LEU A 642 24.88 6.37 15.88
C LEU A 642 24.41 5.57 14.66
N ALA A 643 25.14 5.61 13.54
CA ALA A 643 24.86 4.79 12.37
C ALA A 643 25.02 3.29 12.65
N GLU A 644 26.06 2.93 13.42
CA GLU A 644 26.35 1.55 13.80
C GLU A 644 25.32 1.01 14.81
N ALA A 645 24.90 1.83 15.78
CA ALA A 645 23.85 1.50 16.74
C ALA A 645 22.49 1.27 16.07
N ALA A 646 22.10 2.13 15.11
CA ALA A 646 20.85 1.97 14.37
C ALA A 646 20.78 0.64 13.60
N HIS A 647 21.90 0.19 13.00
CA HIS A 647 21.96 -1.13 12.35
C HIS A 647 21.97 -2.30 13.35
N ALA A 648 22.59 -2.15 14.52
CA ALA A 648 22.56 -3.18 15.56
C ALA A 648 21.14 -3.39 16.13
N GLU A 649 20.37 -2.31 16.29
CA GLU A 649 18.96 -2.34 16.69
C GLU A 649 18.08 -2.98 15.60
N GLU A 650 18.33 -2.66 14.32
CA GLU A 650 17.63 -3.25 13.17
C GLU A 650 17.76 -4.78 13.16
N GLN A 651 18.95 -5.30 13.46
CA GLN A 651 19.18 -6.72 13.66
C GLN A 651 18.50 -7.27 14.92
N ALA A 652 18.41 -6.48 16.01
CA ALA A 652 17.75 -6.90 17.24
C ALA A 652 16.23 -7.07 17.07
N ILE A 653 15.56 -6.10 16.45
CA ILE A 653 14.11 -6.17 16.21
C ILE A 653 13.74 -7.31 15.24
N THR A 654 14.63 -7.62 14.30
CA THR A 654 14.48 -8.74 13.37
C THR A 654 14.70 -10.07 14.07
N ARG A 655 15.67 -10.19 15.00
CA ARG A 655 15.79 -11.39 15.86
C ARG A 655 14.54 -11.58 16.72
N ARG A 656 14.01 -10.53 17.34
CA ARG A 656 12.77 -10.58 18.15
C ARG A 656 11.57 -11.08 17.34
N TYR A 657 11.42 -10.63 16.08
CA TYR A 657 10.36 -11.11 15.19
C TYR A 657 10.46 -12.62 14.93
N ASN A 658 11.66 -13.12 14.65
CA ASN A 658 11.84 -14.53 14.27
C ASN A 658 11.82 -15.47 15.49
N ALA A 659 12.43 -15.07 16.62
CA ALA A 659 12.76 -15.99 17.71
C ALA A 659 11.99 -15.76 19.03
N GLU A 660 11.30 -14.63 19.22
CA GLU A 660 10.70 -14.27 20.51
C GLU A 660 9.17 -14.17 20.47
N ILE A 661 8.59 -13.47 19.49
CA ILE A 661 7.11 -13.38 19.36
C ILE A 661 6.50 -14.73 19.04
N ALA A 662 5.28 -14.97 19.54
CA ALA A 662 4.52 -16.21 19.35
C ALA A 662 5.34 -17.49 19.68
N GLY A 663 6.31 -17.38 20.60
CA GLY A 663 7.19 -18.49 20.99
C GLY A 663 8.18 -18.94 19.91
N GLY A 664 8.58 -18.04 18.99
CA GLY A 664 9.50 -18.35 17.89
C GLY A 664 8.83 -19.04 16.70
N LYS A 665 7.50 -19.00 16.62
CA LYS A 665 6.69 -19.52 15.50
C LYS A 665 7.15 -19.04 14.12
N TRP A 666 7.72 -17.83 14.06
CA TRP A 666 8.08 -17.13 12.85
C TRP A 666 9.57 -17.23 12.48
N ASP A 667 10.32 -18.22 13.00
CA ASP A 667 11.75 -18.32 12.76
C ASP A 667 12.12 -18.45 11.27
N GLY A 668 12.74 -17.39 10.74
CA GLY A 668 13.23 -17.30 9.37
C GLY A 668 12.29 -16.59 8.40
N ILE A 669 11.07 -16.20 8.80
CA ILE A 669 10.07 -15.60 7.88
C ILE A 669 10.36 -14.14 7.55
N VAL A 670 11.15 -13.43 8.36
CA VAL A 670 11.57 -12.06 8.07
C VAL A 670 13.08 -11.94 8.10
N ASN A 671 13.69 -11.65 6.95
CA ASN A 671 15.10 -11.31 6.85
C ASN A 671 15.32 -10.25 5.75
N PRO A 672 15.76 -9.01 6.09
CA PRO A 672 16.12 -8.01 5.09
C PRO A 672 17.42 -8.32 4.31
N TYR A 673 18.17 -9.33 4.73
CA TYR A 673 19.44 -9.76 4.14
C TYR A 673 19.43 -11.24 3.70
N PRO A 674 18.47 -11.67 2.86
CA PRO A 674 18.37 -13.05 2.39
C PRO A 674 19.61 -13.44 1.56
N SER A 675 19.98 -14.72 1.54
CA SER A 675 21.31 -15.14 1.04
C SER A 675 21.38 -15.40 -0.47
N GLN A 676 20.25 -15.66 -1.13
CA GLN A 676 20.16 -16.07 -2.54
C GLN A 676 19.45 -15.03 -3.43
N ILE A 677 18.57 -14.21 -2.85
CA ILE A 677 17.90 -13.09 -3.52
C ILE A 677 18.47 -11.72 -3.09
N PRO A 678 18.12 -10.61 -3.78
CA PRO A 678 18.61 -9.28 -3.44
C PRO A 678 18.27 -8.86 -2.02
N LYS A 679 19.15 -8.04 -1.45
CA LYS A 679 19.10 -7.60 -0.06
C LYS A 679 18.66 -6.15 0.02
N ALA A 680 18.02 -5.79 1.13
CA ALA A 680 17.86 -4.40 1.52
C ALA A 680 19.25 -3.73 1.73
N PRO A 681 19.34 -2.39 1.71
CA PRO A 681 20.58 -1.66 1.97
C PRO A 681 21.18 -2.04 3.33
N GLY A 682 22.43 -2.51 3.32
CA GLY A 682 23.11 -3.07 4.49
C GLY A 682 23.60 -2.02 5.50
N ARG A 683 24.69 -2.34 6.21
CA ARG A 683 25.41 -1.36 7.04
C ARG A 683 26.11 -0.33 6.14
N PRO A 684 25.81 0.98 6.25
CA PRO A 684 26.54 1.99 5.51
C PRO A 684 27.96 2.15 6.04
N ALA A 685 28.91 2.47 5.15
CA ALA A 685 30.28 2.81 5.55
C ALA A 685 30.35 4.22 6.15
N VAL A 686 31.04 4.34 7.28
CA VAL A 686 31.27 5.57 8.07
C VAL A 686 32.76 5.81 8.30
N THR A 687 33.13 7.06 8.57
CA THR A 687 34.51 7.50 8.83
C THR A 687 34.69 7.88 10.29
N ARG A 688 35.84 7.56 10.88
CA ARG A 688 36.25 8.01 12.21
C ARG A 688 37.54 8.82 12.09
N VAL A 689 37.66 9.87 12.88
CA VAL A 689 38.82 10.77 12.94
C VAL A 689 39.60 10.57 14.24
N PRO A 690 40.95 10.65 14.23
CA PRO A 690 41.76 10.44 15.43
C PRO A 690 41.50 11.53 16.47
N ARG A 691 41.56 11.17 17.75
CA ARG A 691 41.40 12.11 18.86
C ARG A 691 42.53 13.13 18.85
N GLN A 692 42.17 14.42 18.93
CA GLN A 692 43.09 15.55 19.04
C GLN A 692 42.71 16.39 20.25
N GLU A 693 43.63 16.61 21.18
CA GLU A 693 43.41 17.36 22.43
C GLU A 693 43.39 18.88 22.19
N ILE A 694 42.48 19.32 21.33
CA ILE A 694 42.22 20.72 20.98
C ILE A 694 40.71 20.99 21.07
N SER A 695 40.32 22.26 21.07
CA SER A 695 38.96 22.70 20.77
C SER A 695 39.00 23.87 19.78
N GLY A 696 37.94 24.04 19.00
CA GLY A 696 37.88 25.08 17.97
C GLY A 696 36.46 25.29 17.46
N LEU A 697 36.07 26.54 17.27
CA LEU A 697 34.73 26.90 16.79
C LEU A 697 34.62 26.68 15.28
N GLY A 698 33.66 25.84 14.87
CA GLY A 698 33.18 25.72 13.51
C GLY A 698 31.68 26.00 13.42
N LEU A 699 31.24 26.51 12.26
CA LEU A 699 29.85 26.84 11.97
C LEU A 699 29.43 26.27 10.62
N ALA A 700 28.21 25.77 10.53
CA ALA A 700 27.53 25.48 9.27
C ALA A 700 26.09 26.01 9.32
N ALA A 701 25.78 27.03 8.52
CA ALA A 701 24.43 27.58 8.43
C ALA A 701 23.60 26.83 7.39
N GLU A 702 22.28 26.74 7.61
CA GLU A 702 21.35 26.14 6.67
C GLU A 702 21.57 26.66 5.24
N GLY A 703 21.53 25.75 4.26
CA GLY A 703 21.81 26.04 2.86
C GLY A 703 23.28 26.07 2.46
N ASN A 704 24.22 25.84 3.39
CA ASN A 704 25.65 25.76 3.15
C ASN A 704 26.17 24.34 3.46
N GLU A 705 26.87 23.70 2.52
CA GLU A 705 27.56 22.43 2.81
C GLU A 705 28.77 22.61 3.75
N THR A 706 29.43 23.76 3.70
CA THR A 706 30.52 24.15 4.60
C THR A 706 30.43 25.64 4.89
N GLY A 707 30.75 26.06 6.11
CA GLY A 707 30.69 27.46 6.52
C GLY A 707 29.27 28.03 6.52
N ALA A 708 29.18 29.36 6.46
CA ALA A 708 27.92 30.09 6.66
C ALA A 708 27.79 31.34 5.77
N SER A 709 28.39 31.35 4.58
CA SER A 709 28.45 32.54 3.73
C SER A 709 27.16 32.84 2.97
N ARG A 710 26.36 31.82 2.62
CA ARG A 710 25.02 32.01 2.04
C ARG A 710 24.06 32.50 3.14
N PRO A 711 23.37 33.65 2.95
CA PRO A 711 22.52 34.20 4.00
C PRO A 711 21.31 33.33 4.35
N LEU A 712 21.01 33.25 5.65
CA LEU A 712 19.76 32.65 6.14
C LEU A 712 18.57 33.53 5.74
N SER A 713 17.63 32.97 4.97
CA SER A 713 16.56 33.72 4.32
C SER A 713 15.21 33.51 5.01
N PHE A 714 14.55 34.61 5.40
CA PHE A 714 13.29 34.65 6.16
C PHE A 714 12.24 35.51 5.45
N SER A 715 10.97 35.11 5.53
CA SER A 715 9.81 35.83 4.96
C SER A 715 8.66 35.89 5.97
N SER A 716 8.01 37.06 6.09
CA SER A 716 6.85 37.24 6.99
C SER A 716 5.62 36.43 6.59
N TYR A 717 5.56 35.95 5.34
CA TYR A 717 4.51 35.05 4.88
C TYR A 717 4.67 33.64 5.48
N THR A 718 5.84 33.03 5.25
CA THR A 718 6.17 31.66 5.69
C THR A 718 6.45 31.57 7.19
N ARG A 719 7.04 32.63 7.76
CA ARG A 719 7.44 32.77 9.16
C ARG A 719 8.42 31.69 9.66
N ASP A 720 9.24 31.17 8.76
CA ASP A 720 10.12 30.03 9.05
C ASP A 720 11.12 30.29 10.19
N HIS A 721 11.56 29.20 10.82
CA HIS A 721 12.85 29.12 11.49
C HIS A 721 13.94 28.65 10.51
N ARG A 722 15.21 28.97 10.82
CA ARG A 722 16.41 28.43 10.14
C ARG A 722 17.41 27.96 11.18
N PHE A 723 18.41 27.18 10.80
CA PHE A 723 19.44 26.74 11.74
C PHE A 723 20.87 27.18 11.42
N VAL A 724 21.69 27.24 12.47
CA VAL A 724 23.16 27.20 12.43
C VAL A 724 23.62 26.03 13.29
N ASP A 725 24.28 25.04 12.69
CA ASP A 725 25.03 24.02 13.44
C ASP A 725 26.32 24.67 13.96
N VAL A 726 26.44 24.81 15.28
CA VAL A 726 27.69 25.18 15.97
C VAL A 726 28.39 23.91 16.37
N PHE A 727 29.65 23.73 15.99
CA PHE A 727 30.38 22.48 16.23
C PHE A 727 31.82 22.71 16.67
N ASN A 728 32.35 21.70 17.36
CA ASN A 728 33.75 21.62 17.74
C ASN A 728 34.56 20.98 16.61
N THR A 729 35.66 21.61 16.20
CA THR A 729 36.65 20.98 15.31
C THR A 729 37.60 20.04 16.06
N GLY A 730 37.59 20.07 17.40
CA GLY A 730 38.42 19.24 18.27
C GLY A 730 37.65 18.22 19.14
N PHE A 731 38.25 17.84 20.27
CA PHE A 731 37.72 16.85 21.23
C PHE A 731 37.72 17.31 22.69
N LEU A 732 38.35 18.44 23.02
CA LEU A 732 38.20 19.11 24.31
C LEU A 732 36.94 19.99 24.29
N PRO A 733 36.31 20.29 25.45
CA PRO A 733 35.15 21.16 25.50
C PRO A 733 35.40 22.53 24.83
N LEU A 734 34.43 22.97 24.03
CA LEU A 734 34.36 24.27 23.39
C LEU A 734 33.35 25.13 24.14
N GLN A 735 33.83 26.23 24.71
CA GLN A 735 32.99 27.34 25.16
C GLN A 735 32.70 28.26 23.96
N TRP A 736 31.43 28.60 23.76
CA TRP A 736 30.98 29.45 22.65
C TRP A 736 29.82 30.36 23.06
N GLN A 737 29.62 31.44 22.30
CA GLN A 737 28.53 32.40 22.44
C GLN A 737 28.02 32.83 21.05
N ALA A 738 26.76 33.24 20.97
CA ALA A 738 26.16 33.90 19.80
C ALA A 738 25.38 35.15 20.21
N GLU A 739 25.52 36.22 19.43
CA GLU A 739 24.83 37.49 19.61
C GLU A 739 24.15 37.93 18.30
N PRO A 740 22.83 38.22 18.30
CA PRO A 740 22.16 38.78 17.13
C PRO A 740 22.36 40.29 17.02
N SER A 741 22.55 40.81 15.81
CA SER A 741 22.69 42.25 15.58
C SER A 741 21.44 43.07 15.97
N HIS A 742 20.27 42.43 16.13
CA HIS A 742 19.00 43.08 16.44
C HIS A 742 18.13 42.29 17.44
N PRO A 743 17.37 42.96 18.34
CA PRO A 743 16.61 42.34 19.42
C PRO A 743 15.28 41.69 19.00
N TRP A 744 14.98 41.70 17.70
CA TRP A 744 13.84 41.00 17.09
C TRP A 744 14.27 39.68 16.41
N ILE A 745 15.55 39.32 16.49
CA ILE A 745 16.04 37.99 16.10
C ILE A 745 16.14 37.16 17.38
N ARG A 746 15.53 35.98 17.38
CA ARG A 746 15.47 35.06 18.52
C ARG A 746 16.33 33.83 18.22
N LEU A 747 17.08 33.37 19.23
CA LEU A 747 17.92 32.17 19.16
C LEU A 747 17.40 31.15 20.19
N SER A 748 17.36 29.85 19.82
CA SER A 748 17.01 28.78 20.77
C SER A 748 18.02 28.63 21.91
N THR A 749 19.28 28.96 21.65
CA THR A 749 20.34 29.13 22.63
C THR A 749 21.38 30.13 22.11
N ALA A 750 21.96 30.92 23.02
CA ALA A 750 22.91 31.99 22.72
C ALA A 750 24.34 31.68 23.20
N GLY A 751 24.63 30.45 23.62
CA GLY A 751 25.96 30.02 24.05
C GLY A 751 25.95 28.80 24.95
N GLY A 752 27.14 28.37 25.37
CA GLY A 752 27.34 27.30 26.34
C GLY A 752 28.63 26.51 26.12
N GLU A 753 28.71 25.34 26.73
CA GLU A 753 29.77 24.36 26.49
C GLU A 753 29.25 23.22 25.61
N LEU A 754 30.06 22.74 24.67
CA LEU A 754 29.81 21.53 23.90
C LEU A 754 31.10 20.76 23.65
N THR A 755 31.02 19.45 23.43
CA THR A 755 32.18 18.62 23.05
C THR A 755 32.15 18.23 21.57
N ASP A 756 30.96 18.04 21.00
CA ASP A 756 30.71 17.71 19.61
C ASP A 756 30.02 18.86 18.85
N GLN A 757 28.75 19.16 19.13
CA GLN A 757 27.95 20.15 18.41
C GLN A 757 26.61 20.49 19.09
N THR A 758 26.01 21.60 18.66
CA THR A 758 24.62 21.97 18.95
C THR A 758 23.98 22.67 17.76
N ARG A 759 22.65 22.59 17.64
CA ARG A 759 21.87 23.27 16.59
C ARG A 759 21.20 24.49 17.18
N VAL A 760 21.60 25.68 16.71
CA VAL A 760 20.97 26.95 17.07
C VAL A 760 19.86 27.23 16.06
N TRP A 761 18.61 27.19 16.52
CA TRP A 761 17.47 27.64 15.73
C TRP A 761 17.35 29.16 15.84
N VAL A 762 17.08 29.79 14.70
CA VAL A 762 17.01 31.23 14.48
C VAL A 762 15.59 31.56 14.00
N GLU A 763 14.92 32.46 14.72
CA GLU A 763 13.55 32.89 14.45
C GLU A 763 13.44 34.42 14.40
N ILE A 764 12.41 34.93 13.72
CA ILE A 764 12.12 36.35 13.63
C ILE A 764 10.86 36.69 14.45
N ASP A 765 11.00 37.67 15.34
CA ASP A 765 9.92 38.29 16.10
C ASP A 765 9.15 39.27 15.19
N TRP A 766 8.32 38.74 14.28
CA TRP A 766 7.64 39.50 13.23
C TRP A 766 6.92 40.78 13.70
N PRO A 767 6.23 40.83 14.87
CA PRO A 767 5.64 42.07 15.39
C PRO A 767 6.65 43.16 15.80
N ARG A 768 7.95 42.83 15.94
CA ARG A 768 9.04 43.73 16.33
C ARG A 768 10.08 43.95 15.22
N ALA A 769 10.09 43.13 14.19
CA ALA A 769 10.85 43.36 12.97
C ALA A 769 10.21 44.52 12.17
N PRO A 770 10.98 45.51 11.69
CA PRO A 770 10.43 46.54 10.81
C PRO A 770 9.92 45.96 9.49
N GLU A 771 9.02 46.66 8.80
CA GLU A 771 8.60 46.32 7.43
C GLU A 771 9.69 46.71 6.43
N GLY A 772 9.92 45.87 5.42
CA GLY A 772 10.96 46.03 4.40
C GLY A 772 11.88 44.82 4.26
N THR A 773 13.00 45.00 3.55
CA THR A 773 14.09 44.00 3.46
C THR A 773 15.27 44.44 4.32
N HIS A 774 15.73 43.56 5.20
CA HIS A 774 16.83 43.79 6.12
C HIS A 774 17.92 42.72 5.97
N HIS A 775 19.16 43.11 6.24
CA HIS A 775 20.35 42.26 6.18
C HIS A 775 21.11 42.22 7.51
N PRO A 776 20.53 41.65 8.59
CA PRO A 776 21.21 41.54 9.87
C PRO A 776 22.31 40.46 9.86
N THR A 777 23.07 40.39 10.95
CA THR A 777 24.08 39.35 11.18
C THR A 777 23.88 38.66 12.53
N LEU A 778 24.35 37.42 12.64
CA LEU A 778 24.60 36.75 13.91
C LEU A 778 26.11 36.62 14.09
N THR A 779 26.64 37.08 15.21
CA THR A 779 28.07 36.98 15.53
C THR A 779 28.27 35.84 16.52
N PHE A 780 29.09 34.85 16.16
CA PHE A 780 29.46 33.71 17.01
C PHE A 780 30.91 33.85 17.45
N THR A 781 31.19 33.58 18.72
CA THR A 781 32.55 33.63 19.30
C THR A 781 32.85 32.35 20.06
N GLY A 782 34.12 31.93 20.09
CA GLY A 782 34.54 30.68 20.75
C GLY A 782 35.97 30.31 20.38
N ALA A 783 36.71 29.65 21.28
CA ALA A 783 38.12 29.28 21.09
C ALA A 783 39.04 30.42 20.55
N GLY A 784 38.76 31.68 20.91
CA GLY A 784 39.52 32.84 20.45
C GLY A 784 39.23 33.29 19.01
N THR A 785 38.26 32.69 18.32
CA THR A 785 37.81 33.12 16.99
C THR A 785 36.45 33.82 17.04
N THR A 786 36.11 34.50 15.94
CA THR A 786 34.82 35.14 15.73
C THR A 786 34.40 34.90 14.29
N ALA A 787 33.14 34.58 14.07
CA ALA A 787 32.58 34.32 12.74
C ALA A 787 31.15 34.87 12.66
N GLU A 788 30.78 35.38 11.49
CA GLU A 788 29.46 35.98 11.24
C GLU A 788 28.62 35.11 10.32
N VAL A 789 27.32 35.05 10.59
CA VAL A 789 26.30 34.45 9.71
C VAL A 789 25.40 35.58 9.21
N PRO A 790 25.39 35.89 7.90
CA PRO A 790 24.50 36.90 7.34
C PRO A 790 23.07 36.38 7.24
N LEU A 791 22.11 37.27 7.42
CA LEU A 791 20.69 37.00 7.28
C LEU A 791 20.09 37.87 6.15
N ARG A 792 18.96 37.43 5.60
CA ARG A 792 18.07 38.25 4.76
C ARG A 792 16.65 38.07 5.26
N VAL A 793 16.08 39.14 5.79
CA VAL A 793 14.73 39.14 6.39
C VAL A 793 13.83 40.04 5.56
N VAL A 794 12.77 39.49 5.00
CA VAL A 794 11.73 40.23 4.28
C VAL A 794 10.47 40.25 5.12
N ASN A 795 9.97 41.44 5.44
CA ASN A 795 8.75 41.65 6.18
C ASN A 795 7.80 42.57 5.40
N ASP A 796 6.77 41.98 4.81
CA ASP A 796 5.71 42.69 4.08
C ASP A 796 4.59 43.21 4.99
N GLY A 797 4.66 42.91 6.29
CA GLY A 797 3.67 43.35 7.28
C GLY A 797 2.41 42.47 7.36
N GLU A 798 1.76 42.51 8.52
CA GLU A 798 0.63 41.62 8.82
C GLU A 798 -0.61 41.90 7.95
N GLN A 799 -0.80 43.16 7.54
CA GLN A 799 -1.87 43.52 6.62
C GLN A 799 -1.68 42.91 5.23
N ALA A 800 -0.44 42.82 4.73
CA ALA A 800 -0.15 42.17 3.46
C ALA A 800 -0.39 40.66 3.57
N ARG A 801 0.15 40.02 4.63
CA ARG A 801 -0.07 38.60 4.93
C ARG A 801 -1.55 38.22 4.91
N HIS A 802 -2.41 38.96 5.61
CA HIS A 802 -3.84 38.69 5.66
C HIS A 802 -4.62 39.01 4.36
N ARG A 803 -4.18 40.00 3.56
CA ARG A 803 -4.91 40.42 2.35
C ARG A 803 -4.50 39.66 1.09
N THR A 804 -3.30 39.09 1.07
CA THR A 804 -2.78 38.32 -0.05
C THR A 804 -3.62 37.08 -0.37
N ARG A 805 -3.70 36.75 -1.66
CA ARG A 805 -4.43 35.63 -2.25
C ARG A 805 -3.47 34.77 -3.05
N GLY A 806 -3.77 33.48 -3.14
CA GLY A 806 -2.90 32.51 -3.82
C GLY A 806 -1.64 32.15 -3.04
N PHE A 807 -0.87 31.24 -3.62
CA PHE A 807 0.41 30.78 -3.10
C PHE A 807 1.46 31.87 -3.32
N VAL A 808 2.17 32.24 -2.27
CA VAL A 808 3.10 33.39 -2.30
C VAL A 808 4.52 32.93 -2.62
N GLU A 809 5.16 33.62 -3.56
CA GLU A 809 6.59 33.48 -3.82
C GLU A 809 7.41 33.84 -2.57
N ALA A 810 8.21 32.89 -2.11
CA ALA A 810 9.14 33.08 -1.01
C ALA A 810 10.41 32.26 -1.28
N HIS A 811 11.56 32.75 -0.81
CA HIS A 811 12.87 32.07 -0.95
C HIS A 811 13.27 31.68 -2.39
N GLY A 812 12.66 32.31 -3.40
CA GLY A 812 12.90 32.06 -4.82
C GLY A 812 12.17 30.84 -5.38
N TYR A 813 11.03 30.45 -4.80
CA TYR A 813 10.11 29.47 -5.38
C TYR A 813 8.65 29.70 -4.95
N VAL A 814 7.74 28.98 -5.62
CA VAL A 814 6.38 28.69 -5.18
C VAL A 814 6.20 27.17 -5.20
N SER A 815 5.73 26.56 -4.10
CA SER A 815 5.45 25.11 -3.99
C SER A 815 3.99 24.91 -3.62
N ILE A 816 3.31 23.95 -4.26
CA ILE A 816 1.85 23.75 -4.22
C ILE A 816 1.57 22.23 -4.11
N ASP A 817 0.77 21.81 -3.13
CA ASP A 817 0.11 20.49 -3.15
C ASP A 817 -1.02 20.54 -4.18
N ALA A 818 -1.05 19.57 -5.11
CA ALA A 818 -1.98 19.63 -6.24
C ALA A 818 -3.46 19.47 -5.84
N ALA A 819 -3.75 19.01 -4.61
CA ALA A 819 -5.11 19.01 -4.07
C ALA A 819 -5.61 20.43 -3.69
N HIS A 820 -4.71 21.39 -3.50
CA HIS A 820 -5.01 22.75 -3.02
C HIS A 820 -5.31 23.76 -4.15
N PHE A 821 -6.24 23.42 -5.04
CA PHE A 821 -6.67 24.30 -6.13
C PHE A 821 -7.77 25.31 -5.70
N ASP A 822 -7.75 26.52 -6.27
CA ASP A 822 -8.82 27.52 -6.12
C ASP A 822 -10.11 27.12 -6.85
N ARG A 823 -9.97 26.45 -8.00
CA ARG A 823 -11.11 26.08 -8.85
C ARG A 823 -10.80 24.87 -9.72
N GLN A 824 -11.78 23.97 -9.77
CA GLN A 824 -11.85 22.86 -10.73
C GLN A 824 -12.94 23.15 -11.78
N VAL A 825 -12.70 22.74 -13.02
CA VAL A 825 -13.67 22.84 -14.12
C VAL A 825 -13.73 21.50 -14.87
N ALA A 826 -14.89 20.85 -14.87
CA ALA A 826 -15.14 19.64 -15.66
C ALA A 826 -15.56 20.00 -17.09
N ARG A 827 -15.02 19.31 -18.10
CA ARG A 827 -15.31 19.53 -19.53
C ARG A 827 -15.11 18.25 -20.33
N GLY A 828 -15.74 18.13 -21.50
CA GLY A 828 -15.53 17.00 -22.42
C GLY A 828 -15.93 15.63 -21.86
N GLY A 829 -16.80 15.57 -20.85
CA GLY A 829 -17.14 14.33 -20.13
C GLY A 829 -16.10 13.88 -19.09
N ALA A 830 -15.00 14.61 -18.94
CA ALA A 830 -13.93 14.34 -17.99
C ALA A 830 -13.83 15.42 -16.90
N ARG A 831 -13.18 15.08 -15.80
CA ARG A 831 -12.89 15.97 -14.67
C ARG A 831 -11.60 15.54 -13.97
N TRP A 832 -11.06 16.42 -13.14
CA TRP A 832 -10.13 16.03 -12.10
C TRP A 832 -10.92 15.55 -10.86
N ARG A 833 -10.34 14.67 -10.04
CA ARG A 833 -10.82 14.32 -8.69
C ARG A 833 -9.65 14.34 -7.71
N VAL A 834 -9.89 14.69 -6.45
CA VAL A 834 -8.92 14.46 -5.37
C VAL A 834 -8.95 12.96 -5.04
N VAL A 835 -7.81 12.39 -4.63
CA VAL A 835 -7.69 11.03 -4.08
C VAL A 835 -6.86 11.11 -2.80
N ARG A 836 -7.48 10.89 -1.63
CA ARG A 836 -6.82 11.05 -0.33
C ARG A 836 -5.80 9.95 -0.07
N GLY A 837 -4.68 10.32 0.56
CA GLY A 837 -3.57 9.41 0.88
C GLY A 837 -2.80 8.87 -0.33
N LEU A 838 -3.06 9.40 -1.54
CA LEU A 838 -2.30 9.08 -2.74
C LEU A 838 -1.14 10.06 -2.89
N GLY A 839 0.06 9.54 -3.21
CA GLY A 839 1.24 10.37 -3.44
C GLY A 839 2.05 10.62 -2.17
N ARG A 840 2.91 11.65 -2.19
CA ARG A 840 3.87 11.94 -1.11
C ARG A 840 3.31 12.90 -0.05
N ARG A 841 2.16 13.53 -0.33
CA ARG A 841 1.50 14.53 0.52
C ARG A 841 0.18 14.00 1.10
N THR A 842 -0.84 14.86 1.20
CA THR A 842 -2.13 14.51 1.81
C THR A 842 -3.07 13.83 0.81
N ALA A 843 -2.94 14.18 -0.47
CA ALA A 843 -3.70 13.65 -1.59
C ALA A 843 -2.98 13.94 -2.90
N ALA A 844 -3.47 13.34 -3.99
CA ALA A 844 -3.12 13.71 -5.36
C ALA A 844 -4.40 13.95 -6.16
N VAL A 845 -4.30 14.67 -7.29
CA VAL A 845 -5.43 14.95 -8.19
C VAL A 845 -5.33 14.14 -9.47
N GLU A 846 -6.39 13.39 -9.79
CA GLU A 846 -6.44 12.44 -10.91
C GLU A 846 -7.45 12.84 -11.98
N ALA A 847 -7.06 12.73 -13.26
CA ALA A 847 -7.93 12.93 -14.42
C ALA A 847 -8.78 11.68 -14.74
N VAL A 848 -10.10 11.83 -14.68
CA VAL A 848 -11.09 10.74 -14.82
C VAL A 848 -12.27 11.08 -15.76
N PRO A 849 -12.94 10.09 -16.38
CA PRO A 849 -12.67 8.65 -16.29
C PRO A 849 -11.36 8.24 -16.99
N THR A 850 -10.74 7.14 -16.55
CA THR A 850 -9.46 6.67 -17.12
C THR A 850 -9.59 6.19 -18.56
N THR A 851 -10.82 5.90 -19.00
CA THR A 851 -11.22 5.52 -20.35
C THR A 851 -11.60 6.71 -21.25
N ALA A 852 -11.48 7.96 -20.78
CA ALA A 852 -11.79 9.14 -21.58
C ALA A 852 -10.83 9.29 -22.79
N PRO A 853 -11.31 9.74 -23.96
CA PRO A 853 -10.44 10.01 -25.09
C PRO A 853 -9.50 11.20 -24.79
N PRO A 854 -8.26 11.20 -25.31
CA PRO A 854 -7.36 12.34 -25.18
C PRO A 854 -7.94 13.64 -25.76
N ILE A 855 -7.67 14.76 -25.09
CA ILE A 855 -8.04 16.11 -25.53
C ILE A 855 -6.74 16.85 -25.87
N THR A 856 -6.44 16.99 -27.16
CA THR A 856 -5.16 17.57 -27.65
C THR A 856 -5.30 18.94 -28.30
N GLU A 857 -6.52 19.42 -28.48
CA GLU A 857 -6.84 20.65 -29.20
C GLU A 857 -7.77 21.53 -28.36
N ASP A 858 -7.61 22.85 -28.48
CA ASP A 858 -8.38 23.87 -27.77
C ASP A 858 -8.57 23.59 -26.27
N LEU A 859 -7.45 23.26 -25.61
CA LEU A 859 -7.42 22.94 -24.17
C LEU A 859 -8.15 23.97 -23.29
N PRO A 860 -8.03 25.31 -23.50
CA PRO A 860 -8.70 26.31 -22.67
C PRO A 860 -10.24 26.24 -22.71
N THR A 861 -10.84 25.71 -23.78
CA THR A 861 -12.30 25.56 -23.89
C THR A 861 -12.79 24.13 -23.71
N ARG A 862 -11.99 23.11 -24.09
CA ARG A 862 -12.41 21.70 -24.16
C ARG A 862 -11.92 20.82 -23.02
N SER A 863 -10.74 21.10 -22.44
CA SER A 863 -10.12 20.23 -21.43
C SER A 863 -10.62 20.55 -20.02
N PRO A 864 -10.81 19.54 -19.13
CA PRO A 864 -11.00 19.80 -17.72
C PRO A 864 -9.71 20.36 -17.10
N GLU A 865 -9.86 21.42 -16.30
CA GLU A 865 -8.74 22.19 -15.76
C GLU A 865 -8.83 22.35 -14.23
N LEU A 866 -7.66 22.42 -13.61
CA LEU A 866 -7.44 22.92 -12.26
C LEU A 866 -6.81 24.31 -12.36
N ARG A 867 -7.19 25.21 -11.44
CA ARG A 867 -6.69 26.59 -11.37
C ARG A 867 -6.16 26.90 -9.99
N TYR A 868 -4.97 27.46 -9.92
CA TYR A 868 -4.26 27.84 -8.69
C TYR A 868 -3.86 29.31 -8.81
N ARG A 869 -4.22 30.13 -7.83
CA ARG A 869 -3.70 31.49 -7.72
C ARG A 869 -2.27 31.45 -7.22
N VAL A 870 -1.40 32.23 -7.85
CA VAL A 870 0.00 32.40 -7.45
C VAL A 870 0.29 33.89 -7.37
N ARG A 871 0.98 34.33 -6.33
CA ARG A 871 1.44 35.72 -6.18
C ARG A 871 2.94 35.81 -6.38
N PHE A 872 3.34 36.40 -7.51
CA PHE A 872 4.73 36.66 -7.84
C PHE A 872 5.18 38.05 -7.36
N THR A 873 6.42 38.09 -6.89
CA THR A 873 7.22 39.29 -6.63
C THR A 873 8.27 39.51 -7.74
N SER A 874 8.72 38.43 -8.37
CA SER A 874 9.72 38.42 -9.44
C SER A 874 9.08 38.36 -10.83
N THR A 875 9.63 39.11 -11.79
CA THR A 875 9.32 38.99 -13.23
C THR A 875 10.36 38.14 -13.95
N GLY A 876 9.95 37.34 -14.94
CA GLY A 876 10.87 36.52 -15.73
C GLY A 876 10.23 35.27 -16.32
N THR A 877 11.04 34.42 -16.97
CA THR A 877 10.61 33.14 -17.54
C THR A 877 11.06 31.97 -16.67
N PHE A 878 10.18 31.54 -15.77
CA PHE A 878 10.45 30.58 -14.71
C PHE A 878 10.09 29.15 -15.14
N PRO A 879 10.94 28.13 -14.82
CA PRO A 879 10.55 26.75 -14.95
C PRO A 879 9.43 26.38 -13.95
N VAL A 880 8.47 25.60 -14.43
CA VAL A 880 7.41 24.98 -13.62
C VAL A 880 7.55 23.48 -13.75
N THR A 881 7.78 22.79 -12.64
CA THR A 881 7.87 21.33 -12.56
C THR A 881 6.59 20.78 -11.96
N VAL A 882 5.89 19.95 -12.74
CA VAL A 882 4.73 19.17 -12.31
C VAL A 882 5.21 17.80 -11.88
N PHE A 883 4.91 17.42 -10.65
CA PHE A 883 5.23 16.14 -10.04
C PHE A 883 4.00 15.23 -10.21
N ARG A 884 4.10 14.21 -11.07
CA ARG A 884 3.00 13.26 -11.34
C ARG A 884 3.35 11.85 -10.91
N LEU A 885 2.35 11.05 -10.55
CA LEU A 885 2.56 9.62 -10.32
C LEU A 885 2.90 8.93 -11.66
N PRO A 886 3.81 7.94 -11.67
CA PRO A 886 4.42 7.39 -12.89
C PRO A 886 3.54 6.34 -13.62
N SER A 887 2.24 6.59 -13.75
CA SER A 887 1.31 5.73 -14.49
C SER A 887 1.69 5.57 -15.99
N LEU A 888 1.50 4.39 -16.55
CA LEU A 888 1.98 4.02 -17.90
C LEU A 888 0.84 3.78 -18.90
N ASP A 889 1.17 3.79 -20.19
CA ASP A 889 0.30 3.43 -21.33
C ASP A 889 1.15 3.12 -22.56
N GLU A 890 1.56 1.86 -22.72
CA GLU A 890 2.53 1.51 -23.77
C GLU A 890 2.00 1.62 -25.21
N ARG A 891 0.68 1.82 -25.38
CA ARG A 891 0.04 2.09 -26.68
C ARG A 891 -0.27 3.56 -26.91
N GLY A 892 -0.23 4.36 -25.85
CA GLY A 892 -0.72 5.73 -25.84
C GLY A 892 0.38 6.75 -25.51
N LYS A 893 -0.02 7.77 -24.74
CA LYS A 893 0.84 8.86 -24.29
C LYS A 893 0.45 9.26 -22.87
N ARG A 894 1.37 9.93 -22.17
CA ARG A 894 1.17 10.41 -20.80
C ARG A 894 1.41 11.91 -20.72
N ARG A 895 0.48 12.68 -21.31
CA ARG A 895 0.57 14.14 -21.41
C ARG A 895 -0.43 14.86 -20.52
N LEU A 896 -0.02 16.05 -20.10
CA LEU A 896 -0.85 17.10 -19.51
C LEU A 896 -0.33 18.45 -20.03
N ALA A 897 -1.04 19.54 -19.80
CA ALA A 897 -0.52 20.87 -20.16
C ALA A 897 -0.66 21.87 -19.01
N ILE A 898 0.18 22.90 -19.02
CA ILE A 898 0.09 24.01 -18.08
C ILE A 898 0.01 25.35 -18.81
N ALA A 899 -0.66 26.34 -18.24
CA ALA A 899 -0.63 27.73 -18.71
C ALA A 899 -0.59 28.69 -17.52
N LEU A 900 -0.05 29.90 -17.73
CA LEU A 900 -0.23 31.02 -16.82
C LEU A 900 -1.23 31.99 -17.44
N ASP A 901 -2.30 32.32 -16.72
CA ASP A 901 -3.39 33.19 -17.15
C ASP A 901 -4.02 32.73 -18.48
N ASP A 902 -3.95 33.57 -19.51
CA ASP A 902 -4.41 33.30 -20.88
C ASP A 902 -3.25 33.09 -21.86
N GLN A 903 -2.03 32.82 -21.38
CA GLN A 903 -0.90 32.44 -22.22
C GLN A 903 -1.14 31.06 -22.89
N PRO A 904 -0.54 30.79 -24.06
CA PRO A 904 -0.66 29.50 -24.74
C PRO A 904 -0.23 28.32 -23.82
N PRO A 905 -1.03 27.25 -23.70
CA PRO A 905 -0.66 26.10 -22.87
C PRO A 905 0.62 25.40 -23.37
N ALA A 906 1.57 25.22 -22.46
CA ALA A 906 2.75 24.41 -22.65
C ALA A 906 2.42 22.93 -22.41
N LEU A 907 2.55 22.11 -23.45
CA LEU A 907 2.34 20.66 -23.39
C LEU A 907 3.53 19.97 -22.72
N LEU A 908 3.25 19.14 -21.72
CA LEU A 908 4.19 18.26 -21.05
C LEU A 908 3.94 16.81 -21.51
N SER A 909 5.00 16.04 -21.76
CA SER A 909 4.92 14.63 -22.11
C SER A 909 5.80 13.81 -21.18
N GLY A 910 5.20 12.89 -20.44
CA GLY A 910 5.88 11.96 -19.57
C GLY A 910 6.13 10.58 -20.18
N GLN A 911 6.86 9.76 -19.42
CA GLN A 911 7.13 8.37 -19.72
C GLN A 911 5.83 7.57 -19.81
N ALA A 912 5.70 6.78 -20.87
CA ALA A 912 4.52 5.93 -21.13
C ALA A 912 4.84 4.43 -21.16
N ILE A 913 6.12 4.05 -21.30
CA ILE A 913 6.58 2.66 -21.49
C ILE A 913 7.50 2.25 -20.32
N ALA A 914 7.35 1.02 -19.80
CA ALA A 914 8.33 0.42 -18.90
C ALA A 914 9.44 -0.28 -19.71
N THR A 915 10.69 0.12 -19.52
CA THR A 915 11.83 -0.36 -20.31
C THR A 915 12.55 -1.55 -19.68
N GLY A 916 12.40 -1.79 -18.37
CA GLY A 916 13.19 -2.76 -17.61
C GLY A 916 14.67 -2.40 -17.43
N ASN A 917 15.11 -1.25 -17.96
CA ASN A 917 16.51 -0.81 -17.93
C ASN A 917 16.84 -0.08 -16.63
N ARG A 918 18.10 -0.17 -16.16
CA ARG A 918 18.54 0.58 -14.97
C ARG A 918 18.94 2.01 -15.34
N GLY A 919 18.59 2.96 -14.48
CA GLY A 919 19.06 4.35 -14.54
C GLY A 919 18.41 5.23 -15.61
N ASP A 920 17.48 4.73 -16.41
CA ASP A 920 16.73 5.52 -17.40
C ASP A 920 15.54 6.28 -16.78
N ALA A 921 14.69 6.88 -17.62
CA ALA A 921 13.54 7.65 -17.15
C ALA A 921 12.53 6.80 -16.36
N TRP A 922 12.13 5.64 -16.87
CA TRP A 922 11.20 4.76 -16.15
C TRP A 922 11.80 4.29 -14.82
N ALA A 923 13.05 3.83 -14.80
CA ALA A 923 13.70 3.37 -13.59
C ALA A 923 13.80 4.45 -12.50
N ARG A 924 14.18 5.68 -12.86
CA ARG A 924 14.19 6.80 -11.92
C ARG A 924 12.78 7.11 -11.42
N ASN A 925 11.80 7.15 -12.32
CA ASN A 925 10.41 7.46 -11.98
C ASN A 925 9.80 6.45 -10.99
N VAL A 926 10.11 5.14 -11.10
CA VAL A 926 9.59 4.12 -10.15
C VAL A 926 10.41 4.02 -8.86
N GLU A 927 11.73 4.24 -8.89
CA GLU A 927 12.54 4.34 -7.68
C GLU A 927 12.17 5.58 -6.85
N GLU A 928 11.86 6.68 -7.52
CA GLU A 928 11.33 7.88 -6.88
C GLU A 928 9.86 7.73 -6.50
N GLY A 929 9.05 7.00 -7.28
CA GLY A 929 7.59 6.99 -7.13
C GLY A 929 6.91 8.25 -7.68
N ILE A 930 7.65 9.09 -8.41
CA ILE A 930 7.17 10.32 -9.05
C ILE A 930 7.93 10.56 -10.35
N GLU A 931 7.27 11.15 -11.34
CA GLU A 931 7.90 11.74 -12.52
C GLU A 931 7.82 13.27 -12.46
N LYS A 932 8.94 13.93 -12.78
CA LYS A 932 9.10 15.39 -12.78
C LYS A 932 9.04 15.93 -14.21
N LEU A 933 7.95 16.62 -14.56
CA LEU A 933 7.72 17.19 -15.89
C LEU A 933 7.87 18.71 -15.87
N THR A 934 8.87 19.25 -16.58
CA THR A 934 9.20 20.69 -16.54
C THR A 934 8.83 21.41 -17.83
N ALA A 935 8.06 22.50 -17.70
CA ALA A 935 7.79 23.50 -18.73
C ALA A 935 8.23 24.88 -18.23
N ARG A 936 7.94 25.96 -18.97
CA ARG A 936 8.25 27.34 -18.54
C ARG A 936 7.00 28.22 -18.66
N VAL A 937 6.87 29.16 -17.74
CA VAL A 937 5.86 30.24 -17.78
C VAL A 937 6.56 31.59 -17.74
N THR A 938 5.94 32.64 -18.30
CA THR A 938 6.53 33.99 -18.27
C THR A 938 5.66 34.92 -17.43
N VAL A 939 6.26 35.48 -16.37
CA VAL A 939 5.65 36.49 -15.50
C VAL A 939 6.13 37.86 -15.98
N ALA A 940 5.24 38.61 -16.65
CA ALA A 940 5.57 39.90 -17.24
C ALA A 940 5.56 41.05 -16.22
N GLU A 941 4.69 40.97 -15.20
CA GLU A 941 4.53 41.96 -14.13
C GLU A 941 4.40 41.21 -12.79
N PRO A 942 4.86 41.76 -11.65
CA PRO A 942 4.57 41.17 -10.34
C PRO A 942 3.08 41.32 -9.98
N GLY A 943 2.46 40.28 -9.42
CA GLY A 943 1.02 40.32 -9.16
C GLY A 943 0.40 38.98 -8.78
N GLU A 944 -0.93 38.94 -8.74
CA GLU A 944 -1.73 37.70 -8.70
C GLU A 944 -1.90 37.17 -10.13
N HIS A 945 -1.52 35.92 -10.35
CA HIS A 945 -1.68 35.18 -11.60
C HIS A 945 -2.44 33.88 -11.34
N VAL A 946 -2.96 33.25 -12.40
CA VAL A 946 -3.64 31.96 -12.33
C VAL A 946 -2.83 30.91 -13.10
N LEU A 947 -2.15 30.03 -12.39
CA LEU A 947 -1.61 28.81 -12.98
C LEU A 947 -2.76 27.84 -13.29
N ARG A 948 -2.79 27.30 -14.49
CA ARG A 948 -3.82 26.39 -15.00
C ARG A 948 -3.18 25.07 -15.38
N VAL A 949 -3.77 23.95 -14.96
CA VAL A 949 -3.33 22.59 -15.31
C VAL A 949 -4.47 21.90 -16.05
N PHE A 950 -4.20 21.43 -17.27
CA PHE A 950 -5.15 20.80 -18.18
C PHE A 950 -4.87 19.31 -18.32
N MET A 951 -5.93 18.51 -18.38
CA MET A 951 -5.83 17.12 -18.84
C MET A 951 -5.53 17.10 -20.35
N THR A 952 -4.60 16.25 -20.78
CA THR A 952 -4.43 15.92 -22.21
C THR A 952 -4.72 14.45 -22.44
N ASP A 953 -4.01 13.56 -21.76
CA ASP A 953 -4.32 12.13 -21.72
C ASP A 953 -5.03 11.78 -20.38
N PRO A 954 -5.87 10.72 -20.33
CA PRO A 954 -6.54 10.27 -19.09
C PRO A 954 -5.58 9.55 -18.13
N ALA A 955 -6.03 9.24 -16.91
CA ALA A 955 -5.25 8.48 -15.91
C ALA A 955 -3.89 9.11 -15.54
N ILE A 956 -3.80 10.44 -15.66
CA ILE A 956 -2.74 11.26 -15.08
C ILE A 956 -3.15 11.62 -13.65
N ALA A 957 -2.25 11.40 -12.69
CA ALA A 957 -2.39 11.90 -11.32
C ALA A 957 -1.22 12.83 -10.98
N VAL A 958 -1.52 14.01 -10.44
CA VAL A 958 -0.54 15.05 -10.05
C VAL A 958 -0.50 15.14 -8.52
N ASP A 959 0.70 15.10 -7.96
CA ASP A 959 1.01 15.15 -6.52
C ASP A 959 1.36 16.58 -6.09
N GLN A 960 2.29 17.22 -6.80
CA GLN A 960 2.77 18.58 -6.47
C GLN A 960 3.10 19.42 -7.71
N ILE A 961 3.17 20.73 -7.53
CA ILE A 961 3.64 21.68 -8.54
C ILE A 961 4.64 22.64 -7.89
N VAL A 962 5.79 22.85 -8.53
CA VAL A 962 6.82 23.79 -8.08
C VAL A 962 7.19 24.76 -9.19
N ILE A 963 7.22 26.05 -8.89
CA ILE A 963 7.71 27.12 -9.75
C ILE A 963 9.02 27.63 -9.14
N ASP A 964 10.14 27.51 -9.84
CA ASP A 964 11.42 28.02 -9.37
C ASP A 964 11.67 29.42 -9.96
N THR A 965 11.73 30.42 -9.09
CA THR A 965 12.00 31.83 -9.47
C THR A 965 13.48 32.21 -9.31
N GLY A 966 14.36 31.22 -9.10
CA GLY A 966 15.81 31.36 -9.06
C GLY A 966 16.44 31.04 -7.69
N GLY A 967 15.69 30.43 -6.76
CA GLY A 967 16.16 30.13 -5.41
C GLY A 967 16.08 28.65 -5.01
N LEU A 968 15.44 27.80 -5.81
CA LEU A 968 15.24 26.39 -5.50
C LEU A 968 16.57 25.62 -5.40
N PRO A 969 16.96 25.09 -4.22
CA PRO A 969 18.12 24.21 -4.12
C PRO A 969 17.83 22.82 -4.69
N ALA A 970 18.89 22.05 -4.96
CA ALA A 970 18.75 20.62 -5.26
C ALA A 970 18.33 19.86 -3.98
N SER A 971 17.07 19.40 -3.95
CA SER A 971 16.51 18.50 -2.94
C SER A 971 15.81 17.32 -3.59
N TYR A 972 15.54 16.27 -2.81
CA TYR A 972 14.92 15.06 -3.33
C TYR A 972 13.39 15.18 -3.40
N LEU A 973 12.78 15.70 -2.34
CA LEU A 973 11.38 16.10 -2.29
C LEU A 973 11.21 17.52 -2.84
N ALA A 974 9.98 17.85 -3.24
CA ALA A 974 9.61 19.25 -3.44
C ALA A 974 9.71 20.03 -2.12
N PRO A 975 9.98 21.35 -2.16
CA PRO A 975 9.99 22.19 -0.96
C PRO A 975 8.68 22.08 -0.16
N PRO A 976 8.70 22.47 1.13
CA PRO A 976 7.48 22.77 1.88
C PRO A 976 6.53 23.65 1.05
N GLU A 977 5.23 23.44 1.20
CA GLU A 977 4.23 24.21 0.47
C GLU A 977 4.35 25.71 0.82
N SER A 978 4.17 26.59 -0.17
CA SER A 978 4.20 28.03 0.03
C SER A 978 3.05 28.50 0.91
N TYR A 979 3.21 29.67 1.54
CA TYR A 979 2.11 30.31 2.28
C TYR A 979 0.88 30.48 1.37
N HIS A 980 -0.26 29.99 1.85
CA HIS A 980 -1.57 30.24 1.28
C HIS A 980 -2.59 30.37 2.41
N ARG A 981 -3.28 31.51 2.50
CA ARG A 981 -4.16 31.88 3.63
C ARG A 981 -5.21 30.82 4.05
N VAL A 982 -5.69 30.00 3.13
CA VAL A 982 -6.62 28.89 3.41
C VAL A 982 -5.90 27.56 3.65
N PHE A 983 -5.21 27.04 2.63
CA PHE A 983 -4.60 25.71 2.65
C PHE A 983 -3.35 25.57 3.53
N ASN A 984 -2.49 26.59 3.59
CA ASN A 984 -1.25 26.57 4.39
C ASN A 984 -0.99 27.94 5.04
N PRO A 985 -1.75 28.29 6.09
CA PRO A 985 -1.67 29.60 6.73
C PRO A 985 -0.41 29.78 7.59
N ASP A 986 0.27 28.73 8.04
CA ASP A 986 1.49 28.85 8.86
C ASP A 986 2.55 27.79 8.46
N PRO A 987 3.26 27.99 7.32
CA PRO A 987 4.18 27.00 6.75
C PRO A 987 5.33 26.54 7.66
N ALA A 988 5.72 27.37 8.63
CA ALA A 988 6.73 27.04 9.64
C ALA A 988 6.31 25.92 10.60
N VAL A 989 5.01 25.66 10.74
CA VAL A 989 4.47 24.53 11.51
C VAL A 989 4.10 23.42 10.53
N ALA A 990 5.06 22.55 10.23
CA ALA A 990 4.76 21.34 9.46
C ALA A 990 3.60 20.58 10.14
N PRO A 991 2.56 20.14 9.40
CA PRO A 991 1.33 19.61 9.99
C PRO A 991 1.52 18.21 10.59
N GLY A 992 2.08 18.17 11.79
CA GLY A 992 2.15 16.99 12.66
C GLY A 992 0.83 16.76 13.39
N VAL A 993 -0.18 16.24 12.68
CA VAL A 993 -1.36 15.54 13.25
C VAL A 993 -2.07 16.28 14.40
N GLU A 994 -2.51 17.52 14.18
CA GLU A 994 -3.64 18.10 14.91
C GLU A 994 -4.68 18.63 13.92
N ALA A 995 -5.73 17.84 13.70
CA ALA A 995 -6.99 18.34 13.20
C ALA A 995 -7.92 18.55 14.41
N PRO A 996 -8.20 19.80 14.84
CA PRO A 996 -9.37 20.07 15.65
C PRO A 996 -10.60 20.03 14.73
N ASP A 997 -11.60 19.24 15.09
CA ASP A 997 -12.92 19.25 14.43
C ASP A 997 -13.50 20.68 14.41
N GLN A 998 -14.00 21.10 13.23
CA GLN A 998 -15.00 22.16 13.06
C GLN A 998 -16.05 21.72 12.04
#